data_AF-A0A8H7SDH2-F1
#
_entry.id   AF-A0A8H7SDH2-F1
#
_cell.length_a   1.000
_cell.length_b   1.000
_cell.length_c   1.000
_cell.angle_alpha   90.00
_cell.angle_beta   90.00
_cell.angle_gamma   90.00
#
_symmetry.space_group_name_H-M   'P 1'
#
loop_
_entity.id
_entity.type
_entity.pdbx_description
1 polymer ?
#
loop_
_entity_poly.entity_id
_entity_poly.type
_entity_poly.pdbx_seq_one_letter_code
_entity_poly.pdbx_strand_id
1 'polypeptide(L)'
;MASRLLSNTLQTRAGLGKQLARPLATVAKQGFATRTTVLPNGFTIATEENPSAGAATVGVWVEAGSRLETQQTHGVANLLEHATVQSKNASLEKLGGVTTSATLKEQTFFATTTLGSNVSESVEILGDAVQSNQINDATLDQARASVLKQQEAAKNNEALTVFEHLYATAFMGESLGRPVEGYKEIVESFTAKDLAAFQKENYVPNRMVLVGSGDVNHDALVRDAEKVFGGLETGAEAVYDKPAFTGSEVRIRDDTLPRAHIAYAVEGAPYLSSDYFNLLVMQQIIGSYDRTLTGGNNLTSRLSAVVSQNHLADSFVSFNKGYKDTGLFGIYFASQNRPQLDDFIHFFQKEWNRLSTTVTPSEVEIAKRQVTSNLLLKLDSTSAVAQDIGNQVLASGKRLSPAELKDTLNKITVKDIYATGNKYIWDQELAAVGLGPVEAMTDYGRVRGNMAYNSIFASGLQSIPLVTVFYFPILLFYSRKHWYNVIIAFIINVLSFWISILGLADGLEQNEKQFQHPWLTLGTSVVACINVLIPLAADFLASCHDNSAVRVLVFPLLFTGFWMAVCGRLTGFGDGLTYSNNILNSFPDIVQGVSWVVGRPGIDFVLTLFATVLQELDCGLSSLLLLSNEPLLNDHIDDNVDIDEEQVRGTVLHSKKSCLLLHPATYYTALLIVLSIFGGGLISIRPGSFFQIAYPDYVPKTVPVGCVIGSGGINDKLQNNHDHWFNRTSKLVESGAKLVVWSEETVITNGYEQESALITRALRYAEKNNIYLAITYENHINNDLTENKMVVLSPNFEVKIDYKKAHPVPIVEPSTPGKPKLQSFDTPEFGRIGGAICFDYNFPWFIRQASENNVDVMLQPSWTWGPIGAYHSKSNSLRAVENGFTMLRCGSIGESGIYEPTMNGIFNQRVATITDSEYLFHLPIQKRRKTLYGYTGDIFGFACLGIGLLLAFYLIYHTTMKYPYGGQIQV
;
A
#
# COMPACT_ATOMS: atom_id res chain seq x y z
N MET A 1 -54.54 -12.75 -3.60
CA MET A 1 -55.42 -13.80 -4.15
C MET A 1 -55.71 -13.51 -5.63
N ALA A 2 -54.67 -13.40 -6.46
CA ALA A 2 -54.77 -13.13 -7.90
C ALA A 2 -53.53 -13.70 -8.60
N SER A 3 -53.47 -15.03 -8.66
CA SER A 3 -52.51 -15.82 -9.43
C SER A 3 -53.29 -17.06 -9.87
N ARG A 4 -54.04 -16.92 -10.97
CA ARG A 4 -54.75 -17.96 -11.75
C ARG A 4 -55.86 -17.26 -12.54
N LEU A 5 -55.61 -16.83 -13.78
CA LEU A 5 -56.66 -16.65 -14.80
C LEU A 5 -56.17 -16.21 -16.20
N LEU A 6 -54.92 -16.48 -16.60
CA LEU A 6 -54.49 -16.21 -17.98
C LEU A 6 -53.66 -17.36 -18.57
N SER A 7 -54.24 -18.57 -18.54
CA SER A 7 -53.86 -19.66 -19.44
C SER A 7 -55.10 -20.42 -19.88
N ASN A 8 -55.25 -20.61 -21.19
CA ASN A 8 -56.12 -21.56 -21.89
C ASN A 8 -57.58 -21.16 -22.20
N THR A 9 -57.75 -20.50 -23.35
CA THR A 9 -58.86 -20.67 -24.33
C THR A 9 -58.50 -19.91 -25.61
N LEU A 10 -57.63 -20.45 -26.48
CA LEU A 10 -57.97 -21.30 -27.64
C LEU A 10 -59.18 -20.83 -28.48
N GLN A 11 -58.83 -20.42 -29.70
CA GLN A 11 -59.42 -20.82 -30.98
C GLN A 11 -60.79 -20.28 -31.45
N THR A 12 -60.73 -19.83 -32.72
CA THR A 12 -61.79 -19.74 -33.75
C THR A 12 -62.49 -18.40 -33.95
N ARG A 13 -62.04 -17.66 -34.99
CA ARG A 13 -62.90 -17.27 -36.12
C ARG A 13 -62.07 -16.72 -37.28
N ALA A 14 -61.98 -17.53 -38.34
CA ALA A 14 -61.56 -17.15 -39.68
C ALA A 14 -62.80 -16.94 -40.57
N GLY A 15 -62.71 -15.98 -41.50
CA GLY A 15 -63.64 -15.73 -42.62
C GLY A 15 -64.72 -14.69 -42.30
N LEU A 16 -65.01 -13.66 -43.11
CA LEU A 16 -64.68 -13.34 -44.50
C LEU A 16 -65.03 -11.86 -44.72
N GLY A 17 -64.24 -11.14 -45.52
CA GLY A 17 -64.58 -9.77 -45.94
C GLY A 17 -63.47 -9.07 -46.71
N LYS A 18 -63.21 -9.52 -47.95
CA LYS A 18 -62.35 -8.81 -48.92
C LYS A 18 -62.87 -7.39 -49.14
N GLN A 19 -62.07 -6.36 -48.89
CA GLN A 19 -61.85 -5.22 -49.81
C GLN A 19 -60.85 -4.21 -49.22
N LEU A 20 -60.04 -3.64 -50.13
CA LEU A 20 -59.06 -2.55 -49.96
C LEU A 20 -57.70 -2.94 -49.36
N ALA A 21 -56.99 -3.82 -50.06
CA ALA A 21 -55.53 -3.78 -50.04
C ALA A 21 -55.07 -2.48 -50.74
N ARG A 22 -54.92 -1.40 -49.97
CA ARG A 22 -53.94 -0.36 -50.33
C ARG A 22 -52.59 -1.06 -50.42
N PRO A 23 -51.81 -0.92 -51.50
CA PRO A 23 -50.42 -1.28 -51.42
C PRO A 23 -49.81 -0.28 -50.43
N LEU A 24 -49.60 -0.71 -49.18
CA LEU A 24 -48.53 -0.13 -48.39
C LEU A 24 -47.29 -0.36 -49.24
N ALA A 25 -46.90 0.67 -49.99
CA ALA A 25 -45.62 0.73 -50.63
C ALA A 25 -44.64 0.30 -49.55
N THR A 26 -44.08 -0.89 -49.73
CA THR A 26 -42.96 -1.34 -48.94
C THR A 26 -41.87 -0.36 -49.36
N VAL A 27 -41.70 0.72 -48.59
CA VAL A 27 -40.50 1.53 -48.67
C VAL A 27 -39.40 0.50 -48.48
N ALA A 28 -38.70 0.21 -49.56
CA ALA A 28 -37.56 -0.67 -49.53
C ALA A 28 -36.69 -0.14 -48.38
N LYS A 29 -36.44 -0.99 -47.39
CA LYS A 29 -35.34 -0.79 -46.45
C LYS A 29 -34.05 -0.80 -47.27
N GLN A 30 -33.74 0.28 -47.98
CA GLN A 30 -32.36 0.63 -48.22
C GLN A 30 -31.82 0.90 -46.82
N GLY A 31 -30.95 0.01 -46.33
CA GLY A 31 -30.08 0.39 -45.24
C GLY A 31 -29.37 1.67 -45.69
N PHE A 32 -29.37 2.69 -44.84
CA PHE A 32 -28.61 3.91 -45.07
C PHE A 32 -27.13 3.51 -45.07
N ALA A 33 -26.60 3.21 -46.25
CA ALA A 33 -25.22 2.78 -46.43
C ALA A 33 -24.40 4.02 -46.76
N THR A 34 -23.33 4.25 -45.99
CA THR A 34 -22.40 5.34 -46.28
C THR A 34 -21.66 5.03 -47.60
N ARG A 35 -21.78 5.93 -48.58
CA ARG A 35 -21.06 5.87 -49.87
C ARG A 35 -19.83 6.76 -49.78
N THR A 36 -18.68 6.26 -50.24
CA THR A 36 -17.41 7.01 -50.24
C THR A 36 -16.81 7.04 -51.64
N THR A 37 -16.33 8.20 -52.07
CA THR A 37 -15.61 8.42 -53.33
C THR A 37 -14.34 9.22 -53.05
N VAL A 38 -13.22 8.83 -53.65
CA VAL A 38 -11.93 9.52 -53.51
C VAL A 38 -11.56 10.14 -54.86
N LEU A 39 -11.29 11.44 -54.89
CA LEU A 39 -10.84 12.16 -56.08
C LEU A 39 -9.37 11.86 -56.39
N PRO A 40 -8.90 12.09 -57.63
CA PRO A 40 -7.50 11.83 -58.01
C PRO A 40 -6.46 12.58 -57.17
N ASN A 41 -6.81 13.71 -56.56
CA ASN A 41 -5.93 14.49 -55.68
C ASN A 41 -5.94 14.03 -54.20
N GLY A 42 -6.66 12.93 -53.89
CA GLY A 42 -6.75 12.34 -52.55
C GLY A 42 -7.91 12.88 -51.70
N PHE A 43 -8.67 13.87 -52.19
CA PHE A 43 -9.83 14.40 -51.46
C PHE A 43 -10.94 13.36 -51.35
N THR A 44 -11.43 13.11 -50.14
CA THR A 44 -12.44 12.09 -49.88
C THR A 44 -13.82 12.71 -49.70
N ILE A 45 -14.83 12.13 -50.35
CA ILE A 45 -16.25 12.49 -50.21
C ILE A 45 -16.98 11.31 -49.60
N ALA A 46 -17.70 11.52 -48.50
CA ALA A 46 -18.51 10.50 -47.84
C ALA A 46 -19.95 11.00 -47.63
N THR A 47 -20.94 10.18 -47.97
CA THR A 47 -22.35 10.57 -47.80
C THR A 47 -23.22 9.46 -47.24
N GLU A 48 -24.19 9.85 -46.42
CA GLU A 48 -25.34 9.03 -46.05
C GLU A 48 -26.65 9.71 -46.48
N GLU A 49 -27.19 9.24 -47.60
CA GLU A 49 -28.37 9.81 -48.25
C GLU A 49 -29.66 9.36 -47.53
N ASN A 50 -30.42 10.33 -47.03
CA ASN A 50 -31.76 10.18 -46.48
C ASN A 50 -32.68 11.29 -47.03
N PRO A 51 -33.28 11.07 -48.22
CA PRO A 51 -34.13 12.06 -48.87
C PRO A 51 -35.40 12.42 -48.07
N SER A 52 -35.79 11.58 -47.11
CA SER A 52 -36.97 11.83 -46.27
C SER A 52 -36.73 12.84 -45.15
N ALA A 53 -35.47 13.24 -44.90
CA ALA A 53 -35.12 14.19 -43.84
C ALA A 53 -35.51 15.64 -44.16
N GLY A 54 -35.53 16.03 -45.45
CA GLY A 54 -35.76 17.40 -45.93
C GLY A 54 -34.66 18.42 -45.58
N ALA A 55 -33.94 18.19 -44.49
CA ALA A 55 -32.71 18.88 -44.12
C ALA A 55 -31.48 18.02 -44.45
N ALA A 56 -30.36 18.70 -44.68
CA ALA A 56 -29.07 18.13 -45.01
C ALA A 56 -27.98 18.79 -44.15
N THR A 57 -27.06 18.00 -43.60
CA THR A 57 -25.81 18.51 -43.04
C THR A 57 -24.69 18.24 -44.03
N VAL A 58 -23.94 19.28 -44.37
CA VAL A 58 -22.72 19.18 -45.19
C VAL A 58 -21.56 19.85 -44.46
N GLY A 59 -20.37 19.26 -44.50
CA GLY A 59 -19.22 19.81 -43.82
C GLY A 59 -17.88 19.23 -44.27
N VAL A 60 -16.81 19.96 -44.01
CA VAL A 60 -15.43 19.55 -44.28
C VAL A 60 -14.74 19.25 -42.96
N TRP A 61 -14.18 18.04 -42.84
CA TRP A 61 -13.30 17.62 -41.75
C TRP A 61 -11.86 17.68 -42.26
N VAL A 62 -11.00 18.36 -41.53
CA VAL A 62 -9.58 18.50 -41.83
C VAL A 62 -8.79 17.79 -40.75
N GLU A 63 -7.83 16.97 -41.16
CA GLU A 63 -6.88 16.31 -40.27
C GLU A 63 -5.82 17.30 -39.76
N ALA A 64 -6.27 18.37 -39.11
CA ALA A 64 -5.44 19.41 -38.54
C ALA A 64 -6.05 19.84 -37.21
N GLY A 65 -5.25 19.90 -36.16
CA GLY A 65 -5.68 20.30 -34.83
C GLY A 65 -4.49 20.74 -33.99
N SER A 66 -4.70 20.99 -32.70
CA SER A 66 -3.65 21.56 -31.85
C SER A 66 -2.40 20.67 -31.68
N ARG A 67 -2.51 19.37 -31.97
CA ARG A 67 -1.39 18.43 -31.93
C ARG A 67 -0.35 18.71 -33.03
N LEU A 68 -0.75 19.27 -34.17
CA LEU A 68 0.16 19.61 -35.27
C LEU A 68 0.80 21.00 -35.12
N GLU A 69 0.49 21.70 -34.04
CA GLU A 69 1.05 23.02 -33.78
C GLU A 69 2.46 22.90 -33.18
N THR A 70 3.31 23.85 -33.56
CA THR A 70 4.60 24.04 -32.89
C THR A 70 4.41 24.79 -31.57
N GLN A 71 5.46 24.85 -30.75
CA GLN A 71 5.39 25.57 -29.48
C GLN A 71 5.14 27.08 -29.69
N GLN A 72 5.62 27.62 -30.81
CA GLN A 72 5.48 29.02 -31.19
C GLN A 72 4.16 29.32 -31.89
N THR A 73 3.55 28.31 -32.51
CA THR A 73 2.27 28.45 -33.24
C THR A 73 1.09 27.84 -32.48
N HIS A 74 1.22 27.68 -31.16
CA HIS A 74 0.24 27.01 -30.32
C HIS A 74 -1.06 27.84 -30.18
N GLY A 75 -2.19 27.28 -30.57
CA GLY A 75 -3.51 27.93 -30.65
C GLY A 75 -3.88 28.50 -32.02
N VAL A 76 -3.02 28.37 -33.04
CA VAL A 76 -3.27 28.90 -34.38
C VAL A 76 -4.45 28.20 -35.08
N ALA A 77 -4.65 26.90 -34.86
CA ALA A 77 -5.74 26.13 -35.46
C ALA A 77 -7.10 26.59 -34.94
N ASN A 78 -7.21 26.80 -33.62
CA ASN A 78 -8.43 27.31 -33.00
C ASN A 78 -8.72 28.76 -33.44
N LEU A 79 -7.70 29.62 -33.50
CA LEU A 79 -7.88 30.99 -33.97
C LEU A 79 -8.25 31.06 -35.45
N LEU A 80 -7.68 30.19 -36.29
CA LEU A 80 -8.05 30.04 -37.70
C LEU A 80 -9.52 29.63 -37.84
N GLU A 81 -9.98 28.67 -37.05
CA GLU A 81 -11.38 28.24 -37.05
C GLU A 81 -12.33 29.40 -36.76
N HIS A 82 -12.11 30.15 -35.68
CA HIS A 82 -12.92 31.33 -35.34
C HIS A 82 -12.88 32.40 -36.44
N ALA A 83 -11.71 32.68 -37.00
CA ALA A 83 -11.57 33.68 -38.07
C ALA A 83 -12.29 33.25 -39.36
N THR A 84 -12.19 31.97 -39.73
CA THR A 84 -12.89 31.40 -40.88
C THR A 84 -14.40 31.49 -40.70
N VAL A 85 -14.93 31.09 -39.54
CA VAL A 85 -16.36 31.17 -39.22
C VAL A 85 -16.83 32.63 -39.27
N GLN A 86 -16.13 33.54 -38.60
CA GLN A 86 -16.48 34.95 -38.57
C GLN A 86 -16.55 35.57 -39.98
N SER A 87 -15.69 35.12 -40.90
CA SER A 87 -15.66 35.61 -42.29
C SER A 87 -16.81 35.08 -43.16
N LYS A 88 -17.35 33.87 -42.88
CA LYS A 88 -18.34 33.20 -43.74
C LYS A 88 -19.74 33.07 -43.14
N ASN A 89 -19.89 33.31 -41.84
CA ASN A 89 -21.15 33.06 -41.13
C ASN A 89 -22.35 33.80 -41.76
N ALA A 90 -22.17 35.07 -42.14
CA ALA A 90 -23.24 35.85 -42.78
C ALA A 90 -23.71 35.28 -44.13
N SER A 91 -22.87 34.57 -44.87
CA SER A 91 -23.25 33.90 -46.12
C SER A 91 -24.03 32.62 -45.85
N LEU A 92 -23.62 31.84 -44.83
CA LEU A 92 -24.30 30.60 -44.43
C LEU A 92 -25.66 30.87 -43.76
N GLU A 93 -25.77 31.92 -42.95
CA GLU A 93 -27.04 32.33 -42.32
C GLU A 93 -28.10 32.76 -43.34
N LYS A 94 -27.70 33.38 -44.47
CA LYS A 94 -28.63 33.74 -45.55
C LYS A 94 -29.31 32.52 -46.19
N LEU A 95 -28.68 31.35 -46.13
CA LEU A 95 -29.24 30.08 -46.60
C LEU A 95 -30.17 29.42 -45.57
N GLY A 96 -30.42 30.07 -44.44
CA GLY A 96 -31.14 29.51 -43.31
C GLY A 96 -30.39 28.37 -42.63
N GLY A 97 -29.08 28.26 -42.86
CA GLY A 97 -28.24 27.20 -42.33
C GLY A 97 -27.77 27.47 -40.90
N VAL A 98 -27.60 26.42 -40.12
CA VAL A 98 -26.95 26.47 -38.79
C VAL A 98 -25.55 25.91 -38.91
N THR A 99 -24.54 26.77 -38.75
CA THR A 99 -23.13 26.40 -38.82
C THR A 99 -22.66 25.82 -37.47
N THR A 100 -21.86 24.76 -37.52
CA THR A 100 -21.18 24.16 -36.39
C THR A 100 -19.74 23.88 -36.78
N SER A 101 -18.81 24.36 -35.96
CA SER A 101 -17.39 24.16 -36.14
C SER A 101 -16.73 23.90 -34.80
N ALA A 102 -15.62 23.19 -34.82
CA ALA A 102 -14.75 23.03 -33.67
C ALA A 102 -13.35 22.61 -34.10
N THR A 103 -12.36 23.06 -33.35
CA THR A 103 -11.00 22.52 -33.37
C THR A 103 -10.85 21.54 -32.21
N LEU A 104 -10.25 20.39 -32.48
CA LEU A 104 -9.87 19.37 -31.50
C LEU A 104 -8.35 19.15 -31.57
N LYS A 105 -7.84 18.16 -30.83
CA LYS A 105 -6.41 17.85 -30.81
C LYS A 105 -5.89 17.42 -32.19
N GLU A 106 -6.62 16.60 -32.94
CA GLU A 106 -6.14 16.03 -34.22
C GLU A 106 -6.95 16.46 -35.45
N GLN A 107 -8.08 17.14 -35.25
CA GLN A 107 -9.00 17.48 -36.33
C GLN A 107 -9.71 18.81 -36.08
N THR A 108 -10.05 19.49 -37.17
CA THR A 108 -10.89 20.69 -37.20
C THR A 108 -11.97 20.46 -38.23
N PHE A 109 -13.22 20.80 -37.91
CA PHE A 109 -14.31 20.64 -38.86
C PHE A 109 -15.16 21.90 -38.97
N PHE A 110 -15.74 22.08 -40.16
CA PHE A 110 -16.70 23.12 -40.49
C PHE A 110 -17.90 22.46 -41.14
N ALA A 111 -19.06 22.50 -40.48
CA ALA A 111 -20.28 21.89 -40.98
C ALA A 111 -21.44 22.89 -40.92
N THR A 112 -22.41 22.74 -41.82
CA THR A 112 -23.65 23.51 -41.82
C THR A 112 -24.83 22.60 -42.05
N THR A 113 -25.91 22.81 -41.28
CA THR A 113 -27.19 22.13 -41.48
C THR A 113 -28.14 23.07 -42.21
N THR A 114 -28.58 22.71 -43.41
CA THR A 114 -29.46 23.51 -44.28
C THR A 114 -30.54 22.65 -44.96
N LEU A 115 -31.33 23.22 -45.86
CA LEU A 115 -32.28 22.50 -46.71
C LEU A 115 -31.52 21.77 -47.84
N GLY A 116 -32.03 20.61 -48.27
CA GLY A 116 -31.40 19.83 -49.37
C GLY A 116 -31.17 20.62 -50.65
N SER A 117 -32.01 21.62 -50.95
CA SER A 117 -31.86 22.53 -52.10
C SER A 117 -30.62 23.42 -52.04
N ASN A 118 -30.09 23.68 -50.84
CA ASN A 118 -29.01 24.65 -50.59
C ASN A 118 -27.65 23.95 -50.40
N VAL A 119 -27.57 22.64 -50.61
CA VAL A 119 -26.34 21.85 -50.41
C VAL A 119 -25.21 22.32 -51.32
N SER A 120 -25.46 22.50 -52.62
CA SER A 120 -24.42 22.93 -53.58
C SER A 120 -23.86 24.31 -53.23
N GLU A 121 -24.72 25.27 -52.86
CA GLU A 121 -24.28 26.61 -52.43
C GLU A 121 -23.50 26.56 -51.10
N SER A 122 -23.90 25.66 -50.20
CA SER A 122 -23.17 25.43 -48.93
C SER A 122 -21.78 24.85 -49.16
N VAL A 123 -21.62 23.94 -50.12
CA VAL A 123 -20.30 23.37 -50.50
C VAL A 123 -19.40 24.45 -51.10
N GLU A 124 -19.93 25.34 -51.94
CA GLU A 124 -19.16 26.46 -52.49
C GLU A 124 -18.66 27.39 -51.39
N ILE A 125 -19.53 27.74 -50.41
CA ILE A 125 -19.15 28.59 -49.28
C ILE A 125 -18.12 27.90 -48.37
N LEU A 126 -18.32 26.62 -48.06
CA LEU A 126 -17.37 25.84 -47.24
C LEU A 126 -16.02 25.66 -47.95
N GLY A 127 -16.02 25.45 -49.26
CA GLY A 127 -14.81 25.38 -50.07
C GLY A 127 -14.02 26.69 -50.04
N ASP A 128 -14.70 27.82 -50.22
CA ASP A 128 -14.09 29.13 -50.06
C ASP A 128 -13.59 29.37 -48.62
N ALA A 129 -14.30 28.85 -47.60
CA ALA A 129 -13.89 28.94 -46.20
C ALA A 129 -12.55 28.23 -45.91
N VAL A 130 -12.36 27.03 -46.46
CA VAL A 130 -11.15 26.22 -46.21
C VAL A 130 -10.00 26.54 -47.15
N GLN A 131 -10.26 27.17 -48.30
CA GLN A 131 -9.23 27.54 -49.30
C GLN A 131 -8.79 29.01 -49.23
N SER A 132 -9.65 29.92 -48.76
CA SER A 132 -9.35 31.36 -48.77
C SER A 132 -8.54 31.77 -47.55
N ASN A 133 -7.35 32.34 -47.81
CA ASN A 133 -6.46 32.90 -46.79
C ASN A 133 -6.73 34.40 -46.51
N GLN A 134 -7.85 34.97 -46.96
CA GLN A 134 -8.12 36.41 -46.85
C GLN A 134 -8.76 36.77 -45.50
N ILE A 135 -8.01 36.58 -44.42
CA ILE A 135 -8.38 37.07 -43.08
C ILE A 135 -7.83 38.49 -42.96
N ASN A 136 -8.73 39.48 -42.92
CA ASN A 136 -8.34 40.87 -42.66
C ASN A 136 -8.11 41.09 -41.14
N ASP A 137 -7.37 42.15 -40.80
CA ASP A 137 -7.02 42.43 -39.40
C ASP A 137 -8.25 42.62 -38.50
N ALA A 138 -9.33 43.20 -39.02
CA ALA A 138 -10.56 43.39 -38.24
C ALA A 138 -11.27 42.07 -37.90
N THR A 139 -11.29 41.11 -38.83
CA THR A 139 -11.82 39.76 -38.59
C THR A 139 -10.92 38.99 -37.63
N LEU A 140 -9.60 39.14 -37.75
CA LEU A 140 -8.63 38.54 -36.83
C LEU A 140 -8.81 39.05 -35.40
N ASP A 141 -8.97 40.37 -35.22
CA ASP A 141 -9.18 40.98 -33.90
C ASP A 141 -10.49 40.50 -33.25
N GLN A 142 -11.56 40.35 -34.05
CA GLN A 142 -12.82 39.77 -33.57
C GLN A 142 -12.67 38.30 -33.18
N ALA A 143 -12.01 37.49 -34.00
CA ALA A 143 -11.74 36.09 -33.70
C ALA A 143 -10.89 35.94 -32.44
N ARG A 144 -9.86 36.78 -32.27
CA ARG A 144 -9.01 36.81 -31.08
C ARG A 144 -9.83 37.13 -29.83
N ALA A 145 -10.70 38.14 -29.88
CA ALA A 145 -11.58 38.46 -28.77
C ALA A 145 -12.52 37.30 -28.39
N SER A 146 -13.04 36.56 -29.37
CA SER A 146 -13.87 35.37 -29.15
C SER A 146 -13.08 34.23 -28.49
N VAL A 147 -11.86 33.95 -28.96
CA VAL A 147 -10.98 32.92 -28.38
C VAL A 147 -10.59 33.29 -26.94
N LEU A 148 -10.23 34.54 -26.66
CA LEU A 148 -9.92 34.98 -25.30
C LEU A 148 -11.12 34.84 -24.36
N LYS A 149 -12.33 35.17 -24.83
CA LYS A 149 -13.56 34.95 -24.07
C LYS A 149 -13.84 33.46 -23.86
N GLN A 150 -13.56 32.60 -24.84
CA GLN A 150 -13.67 31.15 -24.71
C GLN A 150 -12.69 30.62 -23.64
N GLN A 151 -11.43 31.08 -23.66
CA GLN A 151 -10.44 30.74 -22.63
C GLN A 151 -10.89 31.17 -21.22
N GLU A 152 -11.44 32.38 -21.08
CA GLU A 152 -12.00 32.85 -19.81
C GLU A 152 -13.19 31.99 -19.35
N ALA A 153 -14.07 31.60 -20.27
CA ALA A 153 -15.19 30.72 -19.96
C ALA A 153 -14.73 29.30 -19.56
N ALA A 154 -13.70 28.76 -20.23
CA ALA A 154 -13.12 27.45 -19.92
C ALA A 154 -12.46 27.42 -18.53
N LYS A 155 -11.73 28.49 -18.17
CA LYS A 155 -11.14 28.67 -16.82
C LYS A 155 -12.19 28.69 -15.70
N ASN A 156 -13.40 29.17 -16.01
CA ASN A 156 -14.52 29.19 -15.06
C ASN A 156 -15.30 27.86 -15.03
N ASN A 157 -14.86 26.84 -15.77
CA ASN A 157 -15.42 25.49 -15.74
C ASN A 157 -14.40 24.51 -15.17
N GLU A 158 -14.66 24.03 -13.96
CA GLU A 158 -13.73 23.19 -13.21
C GLU A 158 -13.47 21.85 -13.91
N ALA A 159 -14.49 21.29 -14.58
CA ALA A 159 -14.34 20.04 -15.31
C ALA A 159 -13.39 20.20 -16.52
N LEU A 160 -13.57 21.26 -17.30
CA LEU A 160 -12.70 21.56 -18.46
C LEU A 160 -11.27 21.81 -18.00
N THR A 161 -11.11 22.61 -16.93
CA THR A 161 -9.80 22.90 -16.32
C THR A 161 -9.09 21.61 -15.89
N VAL A 162 -9.79 20.69 -15.22
CA VAL A 162 -9.21 19.40 -14.82
C VAL A 162 -8.78 18.56 -16.03
N PHE A 163 -9.58 18.51 -17.10
CA PHE A 163 -9.20 17.77 -18.31
C PHE A 163 -8.01 18.40 -19.04
N GLU A 164 -7.93 19.74 -19.12
CA GLU A 164 -6.77 20.43 -19.68
C GLU A 164 -5.49 20.08 -18.92
N HIS A 165 -5.54 20.16 -17.58
CA HIS A 165 -4.42 19.75 -16.73
C HIS A 165 -4.12 18.26 -16.84
N LEU A 166 -5.12 17.42 -17.10
CA LEU A 166 -4.93 15.97 -17.28
C LEU A 166 -4.13 15.69 -18.55
N TYR A 167 -4.45 16.35 -19.66
CA TYR A 167 -3.63 16.25 -20.88
C TYR A 167 -2.21 16.76 -20.64
N ALA A 168 -2.06 17.93 -20.02
CA ALA A 168 -0.75 18.53 -19.75
C ALA A 168 0.13 17.66 -18.84
N THR A 169 -0.49 16.96 -17.90
CA THR A 169 0.18 16.05 -16.94
C THR A 169 0.50 14.71 -17.59
N ALA A 170 -0.45 14.11 -18.31
CA ALA A 170 -0.26 12.83 -18.98
C ALA A 170 0.74 12.89 -20.15
N PHE A 171 0.78 14.00 -20.88
CA PHE A 171 1.62 14.19 -22.07
C PHE A 171 2.55 15.40 -21.87
N MET A 172 3.34 15.36 -20.81
CA MET A 172 4.18 16.48 -20.39
C MET A 172 5.24 16.84 -21.44
N GLY A 173 5.22 18.09 -21.90
CA GLY A 173 6.14 18.58 -22.95
C GLY A 173 5.80 18.12 -24.37
N GLU A 174 4.85 17.21 -24.53
CA GLU A 174 4.42 16.66 -25.81
C GLU A 174 3.30 17.50 -26.44
N SER A 175 3.09 17.35 -27.75
CA SER A 175 2.07 18.10 -28.50
C SER A 175 0.64 17.83 -28.03
N LEU A 176 0.33 16.59 -27.63
CA LEU A 176 -0.98 16.24 -27.06
C LEU A 176 -1.25 16.92 -25.70
N GLY A 177 -0.23 17.33 -24.96
CA GLY A 177 -0.39 17.97 -23.65
C GLY A 177 -0.87 19.42 -23.72
N ARG A 178 -0.78 20.07 -24.89
CA ARG A 178 -1.02 21.51 -25.02
C ARG A 178 -2.51 21.85 -25.22
N PRO A 179 -3.06 22.91 -24.60
CA PRO A 179 -4.49 23.25 -24.67
C PRO A 179 -4.93 23.55 -26.10
N VAL A 180 -6.16 23.23 -26.50
CA VAL A 180 -6.60 23.46 -27.90
C VAL A 180 -6.70 24.96 -28.20
N GLU A 181 -7.08 25.73 -27.20
CA GLU A 181 -7.34 27.17 -27.27
C GLU A 181 -6.05 28.01 -27.35
N GLY A 182 -4.88 27.41 -27.16
CA GLY A 182 -3.61 28.14 -27.11
C GLY A 182 -3.33 28.82 -25.76
N TYR A 183 -2.11 29.38 -25.63
CA TYR A 183 -1.78 30.26 -24.51
C TYR A 183 -2.09 31.71 -24.88
N LYS A 184 -2.63 32.47 -23.93
CA LYS A 184 -3.10 33.85 -24.16
C LYS A 184 -2.04 34.72 -24.82
N GLU A 185 -0.81 34.66 -24.32
CA GLU A 185 0.31 35.49 -24.79
C GLU A 185 0.69 35.17 -26.24
N ILE A 186 0.56 33.90 -26.64
CA ILE A 186 0.84 33.44 -28.01
C ILE A 186 -0.30 33.83 -28.94
N VAL A 187 -1.56 33.62 -28.51
CA VAL A 187 -2.76 33.97 -29.27
C VAL A 187 -2.84 35.47 -29.56
N GLU A 188 -2.39 36.31 -28.63
CA GLU A 188 -2.30 37.76 -28.81
C GLU A 188 -1.25 38.17 -29.84
N SER A 189 -0.19 37.37 -30.03
CA SER A 189 0.91 37.67 -30.94
C SER A 189 0.64 37.29 -32.41
N PHE A 190 -0.37 36.44 -32.67
CA PHE A 190 -0.62 35.94 -34.02
C PHE A 190 -1.03 37.01 -35.03
N THR A 191 -0.48 36.89 -36.22
CA THR A 191 -0.78 37.73 -37.39
C THR A 191 -1.58 36.95 -38.43
N ALA A 192 -2.24 37.64 -39.36
CA ALA A 192 -2.95 37.01 -40.47
C ALA A 192 -2.03 36.12 -41.34
N LYS A 193 -0.72 36.42 -41.38
CA LYS A 193 0.26 35.62 -42.12
C LYS A 193 0.50 34.26 -41.47
N ASP A 194 0.47 34.18 -40.14
CA ASP A 194 0.69 32.93 -39.40
C ASP A 194 -0.48 31.97 -39.64
N LEU A 195 -1.71 32.48 -39.62
CA LEU A 195 -2.93 31.72 -39.94
C LEU A 195 -2.90 31.23 -41.39
N ALA A 196 -2.53 32.10 -42.34
CA ALA A 196 -2.43 31.75 -43.75
C ALA A 196 -1.33 30.69 -44.01
N ALA A 197 -0.22 30.75 -43.26
CA ALA A 197 0.85 29.75 -43.34
C ALA A 197 0.36 28.39 -42.83
N PHE A 198 -0.28 28.36 -41.65
CA PHE A 198 -0.83 27.14 -41.08
C PHE A 198 -1.90 26.50 -41.97
N GLN A 199 -2.80 27.32 -42.53
CA GLN A 199 -3.83 26.88 -43.47
C GLN A 199 -3.20 26.27 -44.73
N LYS A 200 -2.23 26.95 -45.35
CA LYS A 200 -1.55 26.47 -46.56
C LYS A 200 -0.82 25.13 -46.33
N GLU A 201 -0.23 24.95 -45.17
CA GLU A 201 0.52 23.74 -44.83
C GLU A 201 -0.40 22.53 -44.52
N ASN A 202 -1.54 22.78 -43.87
CA ASN A 202 -2.36 21.71 -43.30
C ASN A 202 -3.68 21.43 -44.03
N TYR A 203 -4.26 22.40 -44.72
CA TYR A 203 -5.56 22.26 -45.38
C TYR A 203 -5.38 21.76 -46.82
N VAL A 204 -4.87 20.53 -46.92
CA VAL A 204 -4.51 19.86 -48.18
C VAL A 204 -5.48 18.72 -48.48
N PRO A 205 -5.79 18.43 -49.76
CA PRO A 205 -6.94 17.60 -50.13
C PRO A 205 -6.89 16.16 -49.59
N ASN A 206 -5.70 15.55 -49.55
CA ASN A 206 -5.48 14.21 -48.97
C ASN A 206 -5.68 14.12 -47.45
N ARG A 207 -5.83 15.26 -46.76
CA ARG A 207 -6.11 15.36 -45.32
C ARG A 207 -7.52 15.90 -45.04
N MET A 208 -8.38 15.96 -46.05
CA MET A 208 -9.72 16.50 -45.95
C MET A 208 -10.78 15.50 -46.38
N VAL A 209 -11.90 15.52 -45.66
CA VAL A 209 -13.09 14.74 -45.99
C VAL A 209 -14.30 15.67 -46.08
N LEU A 210 -14.98 15.70 -47.22
CA LEU A 210 -16.30 16.30 -47.35
C LEU A 210 -17.36 15.27 -46.97
N VAL A 211 -18.20 15.63 -46.01
CA VAL A 211 -19.26 14.76 -45.50
C VAL A 211 -20.62 15.37 -45.81
N GLY A 212 -21.56 14.53 -46.28
CA GLY A 212 -22.98 14.88 -46.44
C GLY A 212 -23.90 13.87 -45.76
N SER A 213 -24.89 14.34 -44.99
CA SER A 213 -25.91 13.49 -44.37
C SER A 213 -27.30 14.12 -44.47
N GLY A 214 -28.34 13.33 -44.78
CA GLY A 214 -29.71 13.82 -44.93
C GLY A 214 -30.14 13.91 -46.40
N ASP A 215 -30.87 14.96 -46.77
CA ASP A 215 -31.33 15.18 -48.15
C ASP A 215 -30.17 15.63 -49.07
N VAL A 216 -29.24 14.70 -49.33
CA VAL A 216 -28.01 14.90 -50.11
C VAL A 216 -27.84 13.76 -51.09
N ASN A 217 -27.76 14.08 -52.37
CA ASN A 217 -27.42 13.10 -53.40
C ASN A 217 -25.90 12.96 -53.56
N HIS A 218 -25.39 11.72 -53.45
CA HIS A 218 -23.94 11.47 -53.52
C HIS A 218 -23.29 11.96 -54.82
N ASP A 219 -23.89 11.64 -55.96
CA ASP A 219 -23.28 11.93 -57.27
C ASP A 219 -23.33 13.43 -57.59
N ALA A 220 -24.33 14.15 -57.06
CA ALA A 220 -24.35 15.61 -57.06
C ALA A 220 -23.24 16.19 -56.19
N LEU A 221 -23.08 15.69 -54.96
CA LEU A 221 -22.05 16.18 -54.04
C LEU A 221 -20.63 15.93 -54.57
N VAL A 222 -20.39 14.79 -55.23
CA VAL A 222 -19.10 14.50 -55.87
C VAL A 222 -18.78 15.49 -56.99
N ARG A 223 -19.76 15.88 -57.82
CA ARG A 223 -19.56 16.88 -58.87
C ARG A 223 -19.27 18.26 -58.30
N ASP A 224 -19.98 18.65 -57.25
CA ASP A 224 -19.75 19.93 -56.56
C ASP A 224 -18.37 19.92 -55.89
N ALA A 225 -17.98 18.81 -55.28
CA ALA A 225 -16.65 18.64 -54.69
C ALA A 225 -15.53 18.67 -55.73
N GLU A 226 -15.70 18.04 -56.89
CA GLU A 226 -14.73 18.05 -57.98
C GLU A 226 -14.54 19.47 -58.53
N LYS A 227 -15.64 20.23 -58.68
CA LYS A 227 -15.60 21.64 -59.11
C LYS A 227 -14.84 22.53 -58.11
N VAL A 228 -15.05 22.32 -56.82
CA VAL A 228 -14.54 23.21 -55.75
C VAL A 228 -13.15 22.79 -55.26
N PHE A 229 -12.90 21.51 -55.07
CA PHE A 229 -11.67 20.96 -54.45
C PHE A 229 -10.76 20.22 -55.44
N GLY A 230 -11.23 19.89 -56.65
CA GLY A 230 -10.46 19.08 -57.61
C GLY A 230 -9.18 19.76 -58.13
N GLY A 231 -9.11 21.10 -58.05
CA GLY A 231 -7.93 21.87 -58.43
C GLY A 231 -6.85 21.99 -57.35
N LEU A 232 -7.09 21.47 -56.14
CA LEU A 232 -6.12 21.55 -55.04
C LEU A 232 -4.97 20.57 -55.23
N GLU A 233 -3.75 21.06 -54.98
CA GLU A 233 -2.53 20.23 -54.99
C GLU A 233 -2.48 19.33 -53.76
N THR A 234 -2.15 18.06 -53.97
CA THR A 234 -1.94 17.09 -52.88
C THR A 234 -0.76 17.52 -52.02
N GLY A 235 -0.97 17.59 -50.71
CA GLY A 235 0.05 17.99 -49.74
C GLY A 235 0.77 16.81 -49.10
N ALA A 236 1.70 17.12 -48.21
CA ALA A 236 2.36 16.11 -47.39
C ALA A 236 1.37 15.42 -46.43
N GLU A 237 1.61 14.15 -46.13
CA GLU A 237 0.90 13.46 -45.05
C GLU A 237 1.22 14.10 -43.69
N ALA A 238 0.27 14.06 -42.77
CA ALA A 238 0.51 14.50 -41.41
C ALA A 238 1.45 13.52 -40.72
N VAL A 239 2.61 14.01 -40.27
CA VAL A 239 3.53 13.24 -39.45
C VAL A 239 3.24 13.55 -37.99
N TYR A 240 2.93 12.52 -37.22
CA TYR A 240 2.76 12.61 -35.79
C TYR A 240 3.87 11.84 -35.09
N ASP A 241 4.58 12.51 -34.19
CA ASP A 241 5.43 11.80 -33.24
C ASP A 241 4.53 11.15 -32.17
N LYS A 242 4.82 9.89 -31.84
CA LYS A 242 4.12 9.20 -30.76
C LYS A 242 4.45 9.90 -29.44
N PRO A 243 3.46 10.46 -28.73
CA PRO A 243 3.71 11.22 -27.52
C PRO A 243 3.93 10.24 -26.37
N ALA A 244 4.90 10.54 -25.51
CA ALA A 244 5.15 9.73 -24.33
C ALA A 244 4.07 9.99 -23.27
N PHE A 245 3.41 8.94 -22.80
CA PHE A 245 2.58 9.02 -21.60
C PHE A 245 3.48 9.03 -20.36
N THR A 246 3.26 9.97 -19.46
CA THR A 246 4.04 10.14 -18.22
C THR A 246 3.14 9.98 -17.00
N GLY A 247 3.46 9.01 -16.13
CA GLY A 247 2.83 8.87 -14.82
C GLY A 247 3.18 10.04 -13.91
N SER A 248 2.23 10.94 -13.66
CA SER A 248 2.48 12.11 -12.83
C SER A 248 1.21 12.65 -12.18
N GLU A 249 1.38 13.57 -11.23
CA GLU A 249 0.29 14.17 -10.47
C GLU A 249 0.42 15.70 -10.43
N VAL A 250 -0.72 16.39 -10.54
CA VAL A 250 -0.84 17.82 -10.23
C VAL A 250 -2.02 18.08 -9.29
N ARG A 251 -1.77 18.88 -8.24
CA ARG A 251 -2.79 19.30 -7.28
C ARG A 251 -2.90 20.82 -7.27
N ILE A 252 -4.03 21.33 -7.71
CA ILE A 252 -4.40 22.75 -7.69
C ILE A 252 -5.33 22.94 -6.49
N ARG A 253 -4.71 23.10 -5.32
CA ARG A 253 -5.46 23.25 -4.07
C ARG A 253 -6.11 24.63 -4.03
N ASP A 254 -7.43 24.64 -4.00
CA ASP A 254 -8.26 25.83 -3.77
C ASP A 254 -9.40 25.47 -2.80
N ASP A 255 -9.19 25.79 -1.53
CA ASP A 255 -10.15 25.47 -0.47
C ASP A 255 -11.42 26.35 -0.52
N THR A 256 -11.43 27.39 -1.36
CA THR A 256 -12.59 28.28 -1.57
C THR A 256 -13.64 27.65 -2.47
N LEU A 257 -13.24 26.69 -3.33
CA LEU A 257 -14.17 25.98 -4.19
C LEU A 257 -15.09 25.06 -3.37
N PRO A 258 -16.39 24.96 -3.74
CA PRO A 258 -17.35 24.16 -3.01
C PRO A 258 -17.13 22.65 -3.18
N ARG A 259 -16.48 22.23 -4.27
CA ARG A 259 -16.28 20.82 -4.65
C ARG A 259 -14.83 20.56 -4.99
N ALA A 260 -14.36 19.36 -4.65
CA ALA A 260 -13.15 18.81 -5.22
C ALA A 260 -13.48 18.16 -6.57
N HIS A 261 -12.70 18.49 -7.61
CA HIS A 261 -12.79 17.95 -8.95
C HIS A 261 -11.51 17.16 -9.23
N ILE A 262 -11.62 15.85 -9.44
CA ILE A 262 -10.46 14.96 -9.56
C ILE A 262 -10.60 14.09 -10.79
N ALA A 263 -9.52 13.93 -11.54
CA ALA A 263 -9.43 12.98 -12.65
C ALA A 263 -8.20 12.08 -12.53
N TYR A 264 -8.40 10.80 -12.87
CA TYR A 264 -7.35 9.81 -13.01
C TYR A 264 -7.42 9.21 -14.41
N ALA A 265 -6.28 9.05 -15.06
CA ALA A 265 -6.19 8.37 -16.35
C ALA A 265 -4.94 7.51 -16.48
N VAL A 266 -5.03 6.44 -17.25
CA VAL A 266 -3.91 5.64 -17.76
C VAL A 266 -3.78 5.86 -19.27
N GLU A 267 -2.66 5.45 -19.86
CA GLU A 267 -2.53 5.43 -21.32
C GLU A 267 -3.64 4.54 -21.91
N GLY A 268 -4.41 5.10 -22.83
CA GLY A 268 -5.50 4.42 -23.51
C GLY A 268 -5.07 3.79 -24.84
N ALA A 269 -6.01 3.10 -25.49
CA ALA A 269 -5.76 2.51 -26.80
C ALA A 269 -5.90 3.55 -27.93
N PRO A 270 -5.12 3.41 -29.02
CA PRO A 270 -5.34 4.16 -30.26
C PRO A 270 -6.75 3.93 -30.81
N TYR A 271 -7.33 4.93 -31.47
CA TYR A 271 -8.71 4.91 -31.98
C TYR A 271 -9.00 3.74 -32.93
N LEU A 272 -8.02 3.36 -33.76
CA LEU A 272 -8.14 2.26 -34.73
C LEU A 272 -7.80 0.88 -34.16
N SER A 273 -7.36 0.81 -32.90
CA SER A 273 -7.02 -0.46 -32.26
C SER A 273 -8.27 -1.27 -31.93
N SER A 274 -8.19 -2.61 -32.02
CA SER A 274 -9.24 -3.49 -31.52
C SER A 274 -9.51 -3.27 -30.02
N ASP A 275 -8.48 -2.88 -29.27
CA ASP A 275 -8.56 -2.63 -27.83
C ASP A 275 -9.42 -1.40 -27.50
N TYR A 276 -9.63 -0.48 -28.44
CA TYR A 276 -10.47 0.70 -28.24
C TYR A 276 -11.91 0.32 -27.92
N PHE A 277 -12.48 -0.66 -28.64
CA PHE A 277 -13.82 -1.17 -28.37
C PHE A 277 -13.89 -1.95 -27.04
N ASN A 278 -12.82 -2.66 -26.66
CA ASN A 278 -12.74 -3.31 -25.35
C ASN A 278 -12.78 -2.27 -24.22
N LEU A 279 -12.02 -1.17 -24.36
CA LEU A 279 -12.04 -0.05 -23.40
C LEU A 279 -13.39 0.67 -23.37
N LEU A 280 -14.12 0.79 -24.48
CA LEU A 280 -15.50 1.29 -24.47
C LEU A 280 -16.45 0.39 -23.67
N VAL A 281 -16.31 -0.93 -23.79
CA VAL A 281 -17.09 -1.88 -22.97
C VAL A 281 -16.69 -1.76 -21.50
N MET A 282 -15.39 -1.65 -21.18
CA MET A 282 -14.90 -1.43 -19.81
C MET A 282 -15.40 -0.11 -19.21
N GLN A 283 -15.38 0.97 -19.98
CA GLN A 283 -15.96 2.28 -19.60
C GLN A 283 -17.42 2.12 -19.18
N GLN A 284 -18.19 1.31 -19.91
CA GLN A 284 -19.61 1.09 -19.61
C GLN A 284 -19.83 0.17 -18.41
N ILE A 285 -18.92 -0.78 -18.13
CA ILE A 285 -18.96 -1.60 -16.90
C ILE A 285 -18.72 -0.72 -15.67
N ILE A 286 -17.76 0.22 -15.72
CA ILE A 286 -17.53 1.21 -14.66
C ILE A 286 -18.72 2.16 -14.56
N GLY A 287 -19.24 2.60 -15.70
CA GLY A 287 -20.41 3.45 -15.83
C GLY A 287 -20.19 4.90 -15.40
N SER A 288 -21.28 5.54 -15.02
CA SER A 288 -21.32 6.92 -14.53
C SER A 288 -22.33 7.02 -13.38
N TYR A 289 -22.22 8.09 -12.62
CA TYR A 289 -23.14 8.42 -11.54
C TYR A 289 -23.35 9.92 -11.48
N ASP A 290 -24.58 10.30 -11.16
CA ASP A 290 -24.96 11.65 -10.76
C ASP A 290 -25.99 11.49 -9.63
N ARG A 291 -25.88 12.34 -8.61
CA ARG A 291 -26.81 12.38 -7.48
C ARG A 291 -28.27 12.59 -7.91
N THR A 292 -28.52 13.11 -9.11
CA THR A 292 -29.88 13.24 -9.68
C THR A 292 -30.48 11.92 -10.17
N LEU A 293 -29.69 10.86 -10.32
CA LEU A 293 -30.17 9.56 -10.82
C LEU A 293 -31.09 8.88 -9.81
N THR A 294 -32.28 8.48 -10.27
CA THR A 294 -33.34 7.87 -9.45
C THR A 294 -33.14 6.38 -9.15
N GLY A 295 -32.00 5.81 -9.54
CA GLY A 295 -31.70 4.38 -9.39
C GLY A 295 -31.24 3.96 -7.99
N GLY A 296 -30.70 4.89 -7.19
CA GLY A 296 -30.19 4.61 -5.84
C GLY A 296 -29.29 3.36 -5.80
N ASN A 297 -29.67 2.38 -4.99
CA ASN A 297 -28.91 1.13 -4.81
C ASN A 297 -29.10 0.12 -5.95
N ASN A 298 -30.06 0.34 -6.86
CA ASN A 298 -30.41 -0.57 -7.94
C ASN A 298 -29.71 -0.21 -9.26
N LEU A 299 -28.64 0.58 -9.20
CA LEU A 299 -27.82 0.92 -10.36
C LEU A 299 -27.05 -0.30 -10.85
N THR A 300 -26.94 -0.44 -12.17
CA THR A 300 -26.32 -1.61 -12.79
C THR A 300 -24.80 -1.63 -12.61
N SER A 301 -24.17 -0.45 -12.62
CA SER A 301 -22.75 -0.34 -12.27
C SER A 301 -22.57 -0.50 -10.76
N ARG A 302 -21.62 -1.36 -10.39
CA ARG A 302 -21.22 -1.61 -9.00
C ARG A 302 -20.65 -0.36 -8.36
N LEU A 303 -19.79 0.37 -9.07
CA LEU A 303 -19.21 1.62 -8.58
C LEU A 303 -20.32 2.64 -8.31
N SER A 304 -21.27 2.80 -9.25
CA SER A 304 -22.39 3.73 -9.08
C SER A 304 -23.27 3.37 -7.88
N ALA A 305 -23.51 2.07 -7.64
CA ALA A 305 -24.27 1.62 -6.47
C ALA A 305 -23.53 1.92 -5.15
N VAL A 306 -22.22 1.67 -5.07
CA VAL A 306 -21.39 1.96 -3.88
C VAL A 306 -21.33 3.46 -3.59
N VAL A 307 -21.13 4.28 -4.63
CA VAL A 307 -21.09 5.73 -4.52
C VAL A 307 -22.45 6.29 -4.08
N SER A 308 -23.55 5.76 -4.62
CA SER A 308 -24.90 6.17 -4.22
C SER A 308 -25.24 5.79 -2.79
N GLN A 309 -24.79 4.63 -2.30
CA GLN A 309 -25.07 4.14 -0.94
C GLN A 309 -24.34 4.96 0.11
N ASN A 310 -23.06 5.24 -0.14
CA ASN A 310 -22.17 5.85 0.83
C ASN A 310 -22.00 7.37 0.64
N HIS A 311 -22.62 7.95 -0.40
CA HIS A 311 -22.55 9.38 -0.72
C HIS A 311 -21.10 9.88 -0.90
N LEU A 312 -20.29 9.09 -1.63
CA LEU A 312 -18.85 9.33 -1.81
C LEU A 312 -18.52 10.48 -2.78
N ALA A 313 -19.36 10.66 -3.80
CA ALA A 313 -19.20 11.71 -4.82
C ALA A 313 -20.57 12.25 -5.25
N ASP A 314 -20.60 13.51 -5.70
CA ASP A 314 -21.80 14.10 -6.30
C ASP A 314 -22.04 13.53 -7.71
N SER A 315 -20.95 13.36 -8.47
CA SER A 315 -20.98 12.74 -9.78
C SER A 315 -19.64 12.12 -10.14
N PHE A 316 -19.67 11.09 -10.98
CA PHE A 316 -18.49 10.60 -11.68
C PHE A 316 -18.83 10.13 -13.09
N VAL A 317 -17.84 10.17 -13.98
CA VAL A 317 -17.94 9.64 -15.33
C VAL A 317 -16.64 8.95 -15.70
N SER A 318 -16.74 7.71 -16.20
CA SER A 318 -15.62 7.07 -16.87
C SER A 318 -15.52 7.57 -18.31
N PHE A 319 -14.31 7.78 -18.81
CA PHE A 319 -14.04 8.26 -20.16
C PHE A 319 -13.01 7.39 -20.86
N ASN A 320 -13.16 7.29 -22.19
CA ASN A 320 -12.21 6.70 -23.11
C ASN A 320 -12.00 7.69 -24.27
N LYS A 321 -10.76 8.12 -24.47
CA LYS A 321 -10.35 9.04 -25.54
C LYS A 321 -9.28 8.35 -26.37
N GLY A 322 -9.57 8.06 -27.64
CA GLY A 322 -8.60 7.48 -28.56
C GLY A 322 -8.08 8.54 -29.53
N TYR A 323 -6.77 8.51 -29.78
CA TYR A 323 -6.07 9.29 -30.81
C TYR A 323 -5.44 8.33 -31.83
N LYS A 324 -4.75 8.84 -32.84
CA LYS A 324 -4.17 7.98 -33.89
C LYS A 324 -3.22 6.89 -33.36
N ASP A 325 -2.44 7.19 -32.33
CA ASP A 325 -1.33 6.34 -31.83
C ASP A 325 -1.28 6.13 -30.31
N THR A 326 -2.15 6.80 -29.55
CA THR A 326 -2.30 6.67 -28.09
C THR A 326 -3.74 7.00 -27.67
N GLY A 327 -4.01 7.07 -26.37
CA GLY A 327 -5.30 7.48 -25.82
C GLY A 327 -5.22 7.85 -24.34
N LEU A 328 -6.37 8.21 -23.76
CA LEU A 328 -6.58 8.31 -22.32
C LEU A 328 -7.79 7.50 -21.93
N PHE A 329 -7.61 6.60 -20.96
CA PHE A 329 -8.69 5.87 -20.33
C PHE A 329 -8.73 6.23 -18.84
N GLY A 330 -9.87 6.65 -18.33
CA GLY A 330 -9.90 7.30 -17.02
C GLY A 330 -11.26 7.42 -16.36
N ILE A 331 -11.24 8.07 -15.20
CA ILE A 331 -12.43 8.51 -14.47
C ILE A 331 -12.25 9.98 -14.08
N TYR A 332 -13.35 10.73 -14.13
CA TYR A 332 -13.46 12.05 -13.54
C TYR A 332 -14.58 12.01 -12.51
N PHE A 333 -14.37 12.63 -11.33
CA PHE A 333 -15.41 12.76 -10.32
C PHE A 333 -15.37 14.12 -9.63
N ALA A 334 -16.53 14.54 -9.14
CA ALA A 334 -16.70 15.74 -8.34
C ALA A 334 -17.35 15.38 -7.01
N SER A 335 -16.84 15.92 -5.90
CA SER A 335 -17.37 15.65 -4.56
C SER A 335 -17.29 16.86 -3.64
N GLN A 336 -18.38 17.12 -2.91
CA GLN A 336 -18.40 18.04 -1.77
C GLN A 336 -17.87 17.40 -0.48
N ASN A 337 -17.81 16.07 -0.42
CA ASN A 337 -17.50 15.32 0.80
C ASN A 337 -15.98 15.16 0.98
N ARG A 338 -15.33 16.22 1.48
CA ARG A 338 -13.87 16.33 1.58
C ARG A 338 -13.22 15.13 2.31
N PRO A 339 -13.68 14.66 3.49
CA PRO A 339 -12.99 13.58 4.21
C PRO A 339 -13.06 12.22 3.51
N GLN A 340 -14.01 12.01 2.59
CA GLN A 340 -14.26 10.73 1.93
C GLN A 340 -13.69 10.64 0.50
N LEU A 341 -12.82 11.58 0.11
CA LEU A 341 -12.13 11.51 -1.19
C LEU A 341 -11.28 10.23 -1.29
N ASP A 342 -10.59 9.83 -0.22
CA ASP A 342 -9.80 8.59 -0.15
C ASP A 342 -10.69 7.34 -0.33
N ASP A 343 -11.91 7.34 0.23
CA ASP A 343 -12.85 6.23 0.11
C ASP A 343 -13.33 6.07 -1.35
N PHE A 344 -13.68 7.17 -2.03
CA PHE A 344 -14.02 7.12 -3.45
C PHE A 344 -12.88 6.53 -4.28
N ILE A 345 -11.66 7.02 -4.06
CA ILE A 345 -10.45 6.57 -4.77
C ILE A 345 -10.26 5.06 -4.52
N HIS A 346 -10.38 4.60 -3.28
CA HIS A 346 -10.28 3.17 -2.95
C HIS A 346 -11.28 2.30 -3.74
N PHE A 347 -12.57 2.68 -3.75
CA PHE A 347 -13.60 1.90 -4.46
C PHE A 347 -13.45 1.95 -5.98
N PHE A 348 -13.04 3.10 -6.52
CA PHE A 348 -12.71 3.24 -7.93
C PHE A 348 -11.56 2.31 -8.33
N GLN A 349 -10.44 2.33 -7.60
CA GLN A 349 -9.28 1.47 -7.89
C GLN A 349 -9.62 -0.01 -7.76
N LYS A 350 -10.47 -0.37 -6.79
CA LYS A 350 -10.99 -1.72 -6.65
C LYS A 350 -11.76 -2.17 -7.88
N GLU A 351 -12.61 -1.31 -8.45
CA GLU A 351 -13.34 -1.62 -9.68
C GLU A 351 -12.42 -1.67 -10.90
N TRP A 352 -11.39 -0.83 -10.98
CA TRP A 352 -10.34 -0.93 -12.00
C TRP A 352 -9.59 -2.27 -11.96
N ASN A 353 -9.10 -2.68 -10.80
CA ASN A 353 -8.44 -3.97 -10.62
C ASN A 353 -9.38 -5.16 -10.91
N ARG A 354 -10.67 -4.99 -10.65
CA ARG A 354 -11.70 -5.99 -10.95
C ARG A 354 -11.82 -6.25 -12.45
N LEU A 355 -11.65 -5.21 -13.28
CA LEU A 355 -11.72 -5.33 -14.73
C LEU A 355 -10.64 -6.28 -15.29
N SER A 356 -9.51 -6.37 -14.61
CA SER A 356 -8.41 -7.25 -14.98
C SER A 356 -8.55 -8.69 -14.45
N THR A 357 -9.51 -8.97 -13.55
CA THR A 357 -9.52 -10.22 -12.78
C THR A 357 -10.86 -10.95 -12.68
N THR A 358 -11.97 -10.26 -12.40
CA THR A 358 -13.22 -10.88 -11.90
C THR A 358 -14.49 -10.30 -12.54
N VAL A 359 -14.42 -9.93 -13.82
CA VAL A 359 -15.56 -9.46 -14.61
C VAL A 359 -16.45 -10.64 -14.99
N THR A 360 -17.76 -10.48 -14.82
CA THR A 360 -18.71 -11.55 -15.16
C THR A 360 -19.18 -11.46 -16.62
N PRO A 361 -19.50 -12.60 -17.27
CA PRO A 361 -20.10 -12.58 -18.61
C PRO A 361 -21.38 -11.75 -18.69
N SER A 362 -22.21 -11.76 -17.64
CA SER A 362 -23.43 -10.95 -17.57
C SER A 362 -23.17 -9.45 -17.63
N GLU A 363 -22.14 -8.97 -16.93
CA GLU A 363 -21.77 -7.55 -16.96
C GLU A 363 -21.29 -7.13 -18.34
N VAL A 364 -20.48 -7.98 -19.00
CA VAL A 364 -20.00 -7.73 -20.36
C VAL A 364 -21.16 -7.67 -21.35
N GLU A 365 -22.11 -8.61 -21.28
CA GLU A 365 -23.28 -8.62 -22.17
C GLU A 365 -24.18 -7.40 -21.98
N ILE A 366 -24.37 -6.94 -20.73
CA ILE A 366 -25.10 -5.71 -20.44
C ILE A 366 -24.34 -4.50 -20.98
N ALA A 367 -23.03 -4.43 -20.74
CA ALA A 367 -22.20 -3.33 -21.19
C ALA A 367 -22.16 -3.23 -22.73
N LYS A 368 -22.04 -4.34 -23.45
CA LYS A 368 -22.15 -4.38 -24.93
C LYS A 368 -23.46 -3.77 -25.41
N ARG A 369 -24.59 -4.13 -24.79
CA ARG A 369 -25.91 -3.61 -25.15
C ARG A 369 -26.01 -2.12 -24.86
N GLN A 370 -25.50 -1.66 -23.71
CA GLN A 370 -25.48 -0.25 -23.34
C GLN A 370 -24.58 0.56 -24.28
N VAL A 371 -23.38 0.09 -24.61
CA VAL A 371 -22.50 0.74 -25.60
C VAL A 371 -23.18 0.79 -26.96
N THR A 372 -23.77 -0.32 -27.43
CA THR A 372 -24.51 -0.36 -28.70
C THR A 372 -25.65 0.65 -28.69
N SER A 373 -26.46 0.68 -27.63
CA SER A 373 -27.57 1.62 -27.49
C SER A 373 -27.07 3.07 -27.49
N ASN A 374 -26.02 3.37 -26.71
CA ASN A 374 -25.47 4.71 -26.59
C ASN A 374 -24.87 5.21 -27.91
N LEU A 375 -24.25 4.33 -28.70
CA LEU A 375 -23.71 4.68 -30.01
C LEU A 375 -24.82 4.90 -31.04
N LEU A 376 -25.86 4.05 -31.05
CA LEU A 376 -26.97 4.20 -32.01
C LEU A 376 -27.85 5.42 -31.71
N LEU A 377 -28.18 5.66 -30.43
CA LEU A 377 -28.99 6.82 -30.02
C LEU A 377 -28.28 8.16 -30.26
N LYS A 378 -26.94 8.15 -30.39
CA LYS A 378 -26.19 9.34 -30.80
C LYS A 378 -26.41 9.70 -32.27
N LEU A 379 -26.89 8.78 -33.11
CA LEU A 379 -27.02 8.96 -34.56
C LEU A 379 -28.41 9.46 -34.99
N ASP A 380 -29.16 10.11 -34.10
CA ASP A 380 -30.55 10.53 -34.35
C ASP A 380 -30.68 11.77 -35.26
N SER A 381 -29.65 12.62 -35.37
CA SER A 381 -29.66 13.82 -36.22
C SER A 381 -28.72 13.71 -37.42
N THR A 382 -29.05 14.39 -38.53
CA THR A 382 -28.17 14.48 -39.70
C THR A 382 -26.80 15.06 -39.35
N SER A 383 -26.75 15.99 -38.39
CA SER A 383 -25.50 16.57 -37.89
C SER A 383 -24.64 15.57 -37.12
N ALA A 384 -25.25 14.74 -36.26
CA ALA A 384 -24.53 13.73 -35.51
C ALA A 384 -24.05 12.58 -36.41
N VAL A 385 -24.85 12.20 -37.42
CA VAL A 385 -24.44 11.25 -38.47
C VAL A 385 -23.28 11.81 -39.29
N ALA A 386 -23.33 13.09 -39.70
CA ALA A 386 -22.22 13.74 -40.40
C ALA A 386 -20.95 13.76 -39.55
N GLN A 387 -21.06 14.07 -38.25
CA GLN A 387 -19.91 14.05 -37.34
C GLN A 387 -19.31 12.63 -37.17
N ASP A 388 -20.16 11.61 -37.07
CA ASP A 388 -19.73 10.22 -36.98
C ASP A 388 -19.01 9.76 -38.26
N ILE A 389 -19.56 10.08 -39.44
CA ILE A 389 -18.91 9.82 -40.73
C ILE A 389 -17.57 10.54 -40.81
N GLY A 390 -17.53 11.84 -40.51
CA GLY A 390 -16.32 12.66 -40.58
C GLY A 390 -15.20 12.10 -39.73
N ASN A 391 -15.48 11.82 -38.45
CA ASN A 391 -14.48 11.29 -37.52
C ASN A 391 -13.94 9.92 -37.97
N GLN A 392 -14.82 8.99 -38.39
CA GLN A 392 -14.40 7.63 -38.76
C GLN A 392 -13.67 7.57 -40.10
N VAL A 393 -14.16 8.31 -41.10
CA VAL A 393 -13.55 8.34 -42.44
C VAL A 393 -12.24 9.11 -42.41
N LEU A 394 -12.13 10.19 -41.63
CA LEU A 394 -10.86 10.90 -41.46
C LEU A 394 -9.81 10.00 -40.78
N ALA A 395 -10.21 9.23 -39.77
CA ALA A 395 -9.29 8.36 -39.04
C ALA A 395 -8.90 7.10 -39.83
N SER A 396 -9.84 6.44 -40.52
CA SER A 396 -9.64 5.09 -41.07
C SER A 396 -9.94 4.94 -42.57
N GLY A 397 -10.42 6.00 -43.24
CA GLY A 397 -10.90 5.96 -44.62
C GLY A 397 -12.26 5.29 -44.80
N LYS A 398 -12.82 4.65 -43.77
CA LYS A 398 -14.12 3.96 -43.83
C LYS A 398 -14.95 4.27 -42.58
N ARG A 399 -16.28 4.24 -42.72
CA ARG A 399 -17.19 4.21 -41.58
C ARG A 399 -17.67 2.79 -41.31
N LEU A 400 -17.65 2.37 -40.05
CA LEU A 400 -18.32 1.16 -39.60
C LEU A 400 -19.82 1.39 -39.59
N SER A 401 -20.55 0.58 -40.35
CA SER A 401 -22.01 0.61 -40.31
C SER A 401 -22.52 0.21 -38.92
N PRO A 402 -23.73 0.65 -38.52
CA PRO A 402 -24.39 0.21 -37.28
C PRO A 402 -24.41 -1.31 -37.08
N ALA A 403 -24.53 -2.07 -38.18
CA ALA A 403 -24.49 -3.53 -38.15
C ALA A 403 -23.08 -4.07 -37.89
N GLU A 404 -22.06 -3.59 -38.62
CA GLU A 404 -20.67 -3.98 -38.41
C GLU A 404 -20.17 -3.60 -37.01
N LEU A 405 -20.57 -2.44 -36.49
CA LEU A 405 -20.28 -1.99 -35.14
C LEU A 405 -20.86 -2.95 -34.11
N LYS A 406 -22.15 -3.31 -34.26
CA LYS A 406 -22.82 -4.28 -33.41
C LYS A 406 -22.13 -5.64 -33.46
N ASP A 407 -21.74 -6.11 -34.63
CA ASP A 407 -21.04 -7.38 -34.81
C ASP A 407 -19.65 -7.35 -34.18
N THR A 408 -18.94 -6.22 -34.27
CA THR A 408 -17.65 -5.99 -33.62
C THR A 408 -17.78 -6.04 -32.11
N LEU A 409 -18.78 -5.36 -31.53
CA LEU A 409 -19.05 -5.39 -30.10
C LEU A 409 -19.49 -6.78 -29.61
N ASN A 410 -20.28 -7.51 -30.41
CA ASN A 410 -20.73 -8.86 -30.04
C ASN A 410 -19.58 -9.88 -29.94
N LYS A 411 -18.53 -9.71 -30.76
CA LYS A 411 -17.33 -10.58 -30.75
C LYS A 411 -16.51 -10.46 -29.47
N ILE A 412 -16.59 -9.35 -28.75
CA ILE A 412 -15.79 -9.11 -27.55
C ILE A 412 -16.12 -10.16 -26.49
N THR A 413 -15.13 -10.87 -25.99
CA THR A 413 -15.30 -11.88 -24.94
C THR A 413 -14.83 -11.35 -23.59
N VAL A 414 -15.18 -12.05 -22.51
CA VAL A 414 -14.66 -11.74 -21.17
C VAL A 414 -13.12 -11.83 -21.14
N LYS A 415 -12.53 -12.75 -21.92
CA LYS A 415 -11.07 -12.91 -22.04
C LYS A 415 -10.42 -11.66 -22.64
N ASP A 416 -11.06 -11.04 -23.63
CA ASP A 416 -10.55 -9.81 -24.24
C ASP A 416 -10.57 -8.64 -23.26
N ILE A 417 -11.59 -8.56 -22.41
CA ILE A 417 -11.67 -7.58 -21.31
C ILE A 417 -10.54 -7.80 -20.30
N TYR A 418 -10.25 -9.04 -19.91
CA TYR A 418 -9.12 -9.33 -19.03
C TYR A 418 -7.78 -8.98 -19.64
N ALA A 419 -7.56 -9.36 -20.90
CA ALA A 419 -6.32 -9.01 -21.60
C ALA A 419 -6.14 -7.49 -21.70
N THR A 420 -7.22 -6.76 -21.98
CA THR A 420 -7.21 -5.29 -22.05
C THR A 420 -6.98 -4.67 -20.67
N GLY A 421 -7.65 -5.15 -19.62
CA GLY A 421 -7.44 -4.70 -18.25
C GLY A 421 -6.00 -4.95 -17.77
N ASN A 422 -5.42 -6.11 -18.07
CA ASN A 422 -4.02 -6.41 -17.76
C ASN A 422 -3.04 -5.53 -18.54
N LYS A 423 -3.37 -5.16 -19.78
CA LYS A 423 -2.49 -4.34 -20.62
C LYS A 423 -2.50 -2.85 -20.26
N TYR A 424 -3.68 -2.27 -20.01
CA TYR A 424 -3.84 -0.81 -19.87
C TYR A 424 -4.07 -0.34 -18.43
N ILE A 425 -4.53 -1.20 -17.52
CA ILE A 425 -4.84 -0.81 -16.13
C ILE A 425 -3.85 -1.43 -15.14
N TRP A 426 -3.60 -2.73 -15.28
CA TRP A 426 -2.82 -3.47 -14.29
C TRP A 426 -1.36 -3.04 -14.23
N ASP A 427 -0.92 -2.63 -13.03
CA ASP A 427 0.44 -2.17 -12.75
C ASP A 427 0.94 -1.08 -13.71
N GLN A 428 0.02 -0.29 -14.27
CA GLN A 428 0.35 0.83 -15.14
C GLN A 428 0.57 2.11 -14.34
N GLU A 429 1.40 2.98 -14.89
CA GLU A 429 1.47 4.37 -14.43
C GLU A 429 0.18 5.12 -14.77
N LEU A 430 -0.15 6.11 -13.94
CA LEU A 430 -1.36 6.91 -14.12
C LEU A 430 -1.04 8.41 -14.04
N ALA A 431 -1.84 9.22 -14.72
CA ALA A 431 -1.89 10.66 -14.58
C ALA A 431 -3.03 11.03 -13.61
N ALA A 432 -2.73 11.90 -12.64
CA ALA A 432 -3.67 12.33 -11.61
C ALA A 432 -3.78 13.86 -11.57
N VAL A 433 -4.99 14.38 -11.50
CA VAL A 433 -5.26 15.82 -11.38
C VAL A 433 -6.29 16.04 -10.30
N GLY A 434 -6.02 16.95 -9.37
CA GLY A 434 -6.99 17.43 -8.39
C GLY A 434 -7.12 18.95 -8.42
N LEU A 435 -8.34 19.47 -8.46
CA LEU A 435 -8.70 20.89 -8.37
C LEU A 435 -9.69 21.11 -7.21
N GLY A 436 -9.46 22.14 -6.39
CA GLY A 436 -10.34 22.50 -5.28
C GLY A 436 -9.84 22.00 -3.90
N PRO A 437 -10.71 21.69 -2.93
CA PRO A 437 -10.34 21.21 -1.60
C PRO A 437 -9.86 19.75 -1.62
N VAL A 438 -8.69 19.51 -2.23
CA VAL A 438 -8.12 18.18 -2.48
C VAL A 438 -7.14 17.70 -1.40
N GLU A 439 -7.28 18.20 -0.16
CA GLU A 439 -6.39 17.83 0.95
C GLU A 439 -6.45 16.35 1.33
N ALA A 440 -7.61 15.72 1.15
CA ALA A 440 -7.83 14.29 1.42
C ALA A 440 -7.65 13.41 0.17
N MET A 441 -7.17 13.97 -0.94
CA MET A 441 -6.81 13.19 -2.13
C MET A 441 -5.60 12.30 -1.79
N THR A 442 -5.77 10.99 -1.99
CA THR A 442 -4.75 9.96 -1.72
C THR A 442 -3.44 10.28 -2.42
N ASP A 443 -2.30 10.04 -1.78
CA ASP A 443 -0.98 10.29 -2.35
C ASP A 443 -0.72 9.42 -3.60
N TYR A 444 0.04 9.96 -4.57
CA TYR A 444 0.38 9.23 -5.80
C TYR A 444 0.96 7.84 -5.54
N GLY A 445 1.83 7.70 -4.54
CA GLY A 445 2.50 6.44 -4.22
C GLY A 445 1.50 5.34 -3.83
N ARG A 446 0.53 5.68 -2.99
CA ARG A 446 -0.56 4.78 -2.60
C ARG A 446 -1.51 4.49 -3.75
N VAL A 447 -1.87 5.49 -4.56
CA VAL A 447 -2.69 5.27 -5.76
C VAL A 447 -1.97 4.32 -6.72
N ARG A 448 -0.73 4.62 -7.11
CA ARG A 448 0.09 3.77 -7.99
C ARG A 448 0.31 2.36 -7.41
N GLY A 449 0.53 2.24 -6.11
CA GLY A 449 0.68 0.96 -5.42
C GLY A 449 -0.58 0.10 -5.46
N ASN A 450 -1.76 0.73 -5.50
CA ASN A 450 -3.05 0.06 -5.60
C ASN A 450 -3.48 -0.26 -7.06
N MET A 451 -2.72 0.14 -8.08
CA MET A 451 -2.98 -0.20 -9.50
C MET A 451 -2.58 -1.63 -9.86
N ALA A 452 -1.84 -2.29 -8.99
CA ALA A 452 -1.61 -3.72 -9.03
C ALA A 452 -2.36 -4.33 -7.85
N TYR A 453 -3.25 -5.26 -8.13
CA TYR A 453 -3.74 -6.09 -7.04
C TYR A 453 -2.60 -7.04 -6.66
N ASN A 454 -2.11 -6.95 -5.41
CA ASN A 454 -1.25 -7.98 -4.86
C ASN A 454 -2.08 -9.28 -4.80
N SER A 455 -2.06 -10.04 -5.89
CA SER A 455 -2.69 -11.36 -6.07
C SER A 455 -2.20 -12.37 -5.05
N ILE A 456 -1.15 -11.99 -4.34
CA ILE A 456 -0.70 -12.65 -3.15
C ILE A 456 -1.91 -12.88 -2.21
N PHE A 457 -2.89 -11.96 -2.06
CA PHE A 457 -4.05 -12.17 -1.14
C PHE A 457 -5.29 -12.87 -1.76
N ALA A 458 -5.48 -12.91 -3.09
CA ALA A 458 -6.70 -13.49 -3.72
C ALA A 458 -6.51 -14.84 -4.42
N SER A 459 -5.32 -15.14 -4.93
CA SER A 459 -4.97 -16.55 -5.11
C SER A 459 -4.67 -17.08 -3.71
N GLY A 460 -4.98 -18.33 -3.41
CA GLY A 460 -4.73 -18.90 -2.09
C GLY A 460 -3.25 -18.92 -1.66
N LEU A 461 -2.35 -18.15 -2.26
CA LEU A 461 -0.91 -18.16 -2.07
C LEU A 461 -0.36 -17.14 -1.06
N GLN A 462 -1.15 -16.21 -0.48
CA GLN A 462 -0.87 -15.70 0.87
C GLN A 462 -1.69 -16.43 1.90
N SER A 463 -2.88 -16.93 1.57
CA SER A 463 -3.57 -17.76 2.54
C SER A 463 -2.89 -19.11 2.72
N ILE A 464 -2.10 -19.65 1.79
CA ILE A 464 -1.36 -20.91 2.01
C ILE A 464 -0.10 -20.67 2.84
N PRO A 465 0.75 -19.65 2.63
CA PRO A 465 1.77 -19.27 3.59
C PRO A 465 1.15 -18.78 4.89
N LEU A 466 0.11 -17.95 4.92
CA LEU A 466 -0.52 -17.56 6.20
C LEU A 466 -1.25 -18.75 6.88
N VAL A 467 -1.90 -19.66 6.20
CA VAL A 467 -2.47 -20.88 6.80
C VAL A 467 -1.33 -21.84 7.15
N THR A 468 -0.26 -21.96 6.37
CA THR A 468 0.89 -22.83 6.71
C THR A 468 1.79 -22.21 7.79
N VAL A 469 1.81 -20.87 7.94
CA VAL A 469 2.62 -20.09 8.89
C VAL A 469 1.80 -19.73 10.13
N PHE A 470 0.46 -19.72 10.07
CA PHE A 470 -0.42 -19.49 11.22
C PHE A 470 -1.25 -20.75 11.57
N TYR A 471 -1.92 -21.40 10.62
CA TYR A 471 -2.72 -22.61 10.87
C TYR A 471 -1.87 -23.84 11.23
N PHE A 472 -0.65 -24.00 10.68
CA PHE A 472 0.26 -25.10 11.07
C PHE A 472 0.78 -24.92 12.51
N PRO A 473 1.30 -23.75 12.96
CA PRO A 473 1.61 -23.53 14.37
C PRO A 473 0.38 -23.57 15.30
N ILE A 474 -0.81 -23.17 14.83
CA ILE A 474 -2.07 -23.32 15.58
C ILE A 474 -2.45 -24.81 15.74
N LEU A 475 -2.34 -25.63 14.69
CA LEU A 475 -2.52 -27.08 14.77
C LEU A 475 -1.43 -27.77 15.59
N LEU A 476 -0.19 -27.28 15.56
CA LEU A 476 0.94 -27.75 16.38
C LEU A 476 0.76 -27.38 17.87
N PHE A 477 0.17 -26.23 18.18
CA PHE A 477 -0.22 -25.86 19.53
C PHE A 477 -1.28 -26.80 20.09
N TYR A 478 -2.24 -27.23 19.25
CA TYR A 478 -3.32 -28.14 19.63
C TYR A 478 -2.99 -29.64 19.56
N SER A 479 -1.97 -30.06 18.79
CA SER A 479 -1.67 -31.50 18.53
C SER A 479 -0.59 -32.13 19.41
N ARG A 480 -0.11 -31.42 20.46
CA ARG A 480 0.96 -31.84 21.40
C ARG A 480 0.80 -33.23 22.05
N LYS A 481 -0.36 -33.90 21.92
CA LYS A 481 -0.61 -35.24 22.47
C LYS A 481 -0.35 -36.41 21.51
N HIS A 482 -0.37 -36.22 20.18
CA HIS A 482 -0.36 -37.33 19.22
C HIS A 482 0.42 -37.00 17.94
N TRP A 483 1.61 -37.57 17.79
CA TRP A 483 2.57 -37.31 16.70
C TRP A 483 2.06 -37.66 15.30
N TYR A 484 1.20 -38.66 15.18
CA TYR A 484 0.64 -39.07 13.89
C TYR A 484 -0.26 -37.99 13.27
N ASN A 485 -0.86 -37.10 14.08
CA ASN A 485 -1.65 -35.98 13.57
C ASN A 485 -0.78 -34.91 12.87
N VAL A 486 0.49 -34.78 13.27
CA VAL A 486 1.46 -33.89 12.62
C VAL A 486 1.82 -34.43 11.23
N ILE A 487 2.01 -35.75 11.12
CA ILE A 487 2.29 -36.41 9.83
C ILE A 487 1.06 -36.38 8.93
N ILE A 488 -0.14 -36.63 9.47
CA ILE A 488 -1.39 -36.52 8.71
C ILE A 488 -1.60 -35.08 8.23
N ALA A 489 -1.34 -34.06 9.08
CA ALA A 489 -1.43 -32.66 8.68
C ALA A 489 -0.39 -32.28 7.62
N PHE A 490 0.84 -32.79 7.72
CA PHE A 490 1.88 -32.61 6.70
C PHE A 490 1.48 -33.27 5.37
N ILE A 491 0.97 -34.50 5.41
CA ILE A 491 0.50 -35.23 4.22
C ILE A 491 -0.70 -34.52 3.59
N ILE A 492 -1.67 -34.05 4.39
CA ILE A 492 -2.82 -33.27 3.92
C ILE A 492 -2.34 -31.97 3.29
N ASN A 493 -1.38 -31.26 3.90
CA ASN A 493 -0.86 -30.00 3.35
C ASN A 493 -0.10 -30.23 2.03
N VAL A 494 0.76 -31.24 1.97
CA VAL A 494 1.47 -31.64 0.74
C VAL A 494 0.49 -32.10 -0.34
N LEU A 495 -0.56 -32.87 -0.01
CA LEU A 495 -1.61 -33.29 -0.94
C LEU A 495 -2.48 -32.11 -1.40
N SER A 496 -2.87 -31.20 -0.51
CA SER A 496 -3.61 -29.99 -0.87
C SER A 496 -2.80 -29.09 -1.79
N PHE A 497 -1.49 -28.97 -1.55
CA PHE A 497 -0.57 -28.25 -2.42
C PHE A 497 -0.38 -28.96 -3.78
N TRP A 498 -0.29 -30.30 -3.78
CA TRP A 498 -0.26 -31.13 -4.98
C TRP A 498 -1.53 -31.01 -5.83
N ILE A 499 -2.71 -31.06 -5.20
CA ILE A 499 -4.01 -30.87 -5.85
C ILE A 499 -4.12 -29.44 -6.40
N SER A 500 -3.55 -28.45 -5.72
CA SER A 500 -3.49 -27.07 -6.21
C SER A 500 -2.58 -26.92 -7.44
N ILE A 501 -1.47 -27.65 -7.52
CA ILE A 501 -0.58 -27.68 -8.69
C ILE A 501 -1.19 -28.48 -9.86
N LEU A 502 -1.88 -29.58 -9.59
CA LEU A 502 -2.60 -30.34 -10.62
C LEU A 502 -3.82 -29.56 -11.15
N GLY A 503 -4.55 -28.85 -10.28
CA GLY A 503 -5.61 -27.93 -10.69
C GLY A 503 -5.12 -26.71 -11.48
N LEU A 504 -3.84 -26.32 -11.30
CA LEU A 504 -3.14 -25.37 -12.16
C LEU A 504 -2.77 -25.99 -13.52
N ALA A 505 -2.42 -27.28 -13.59
CA ALA A 505 -2.10 -27.96 -14.84
C ALA A 505 -3.33 -28.13 -15.75
N ASP A 506 -4.51 -28.42 -15.19
CA ASP A 506 -5.77 -28.52 -15.96
C ASP A 506 -6.28 -27.16 -16.46
N GLY A 507 -5.83 -26.05 -15.86
CA GLY A 507 -6.18 -24.69 -16.29
C GLY A 507 -5.19 -24.04 -17.27
N LEU A 508 -4.04 -24.68 -17.53
CA LEU A 508 -2.92 -24.13 -18.30
C LEU A 508 -2.73 -24.81 -19.66
N GLU A 509 -3.80 -25.27 -20.31
CA GLU A 509 -3.84 -25.32 -21.77
C GLU A 509 -4.14 -23.92 -22.32
N GLN A 510 -3.13 -23.03 -22.34
CA GLN A 510 -2.87 -22.04 -23.41
C GLN A 510 -1.98 -20.88 -22.92
N ASN A 511 -0.70 -20.96 -23.30
CA ASN A 511 0.17 -19.83 -23.68
C ASN A 511 0.65 -18.80 -22.64
N GLU A 512 1.21 -19.22 -21.50
CA GLU A 512 2.15 -18.36 -20.76
C GLU A 512 3.46 -19.07 -20.37
N LYS A 513 4.57 -18.52 -20.85
CA LYS A 513 5.96 -18.92 -20.53
C LYS A 513 6.41 -18.52 -19.11
N GLN A 514 5.49 -18.17 -18.20
CA GLN A 514 5.83 -17.62 -16.88
C GLN A 514 6.11 -18.66 -15.79
N PHE A 515 5.82 -19.94 -16.03
CA PHE A 515 6.19 -21.03 -15.11
C PHE A 515 7.16 -21.99 -15.80
N GLN A 516 8.42 -21.59 -15.95
CA GLN A 516 9.44 -22.47 -16.54
C GLN A 516 9.75 -23.70 -15.67
N HIS A 517 9.47 -23.67 -14.36
CA HIS A 517 9.80 -24.79 -13.48
C HIS A 517 8.78 -25.02 -12.35
N PRO A 518 7.56 -25.53 -12.64
CA PRO A 518 6.60 -25.93 -11.60
C PRO A 518 7.18 -26.95 -10.61
N TRP A 519 8.14 -27.77 -11.07
CA TRP A 519 8.92 -28.68 -10.22
C TRP A 519 9.87 -27.97 -9.26
N LEU A 520 10.38 -26.80 -9.62
CA LEU A 520 11.22 -25.97 -8.75
C LEU A 520 10.36 -25.32 -7.66
N THR A 521 9.16 -24.84 -8.00
CA THR A 521 8.21 -24.28 -7.02
C THR A 521 7.71 -25.36 -6.06
N LEU A 522 7.34 -26.55 -6.56
CA LEU A 522 7.05 -27.73 -5.74
C LEU A 522 8.25 -28.09 -4.86
N GLY A 523 9.46 -28.09 -5.43
CA GLY A 523 10.71 -28.33 -4.71
C GLY A 523 10.91 -27.34 -3.57
N THR A 524 10.74 -26.03 -3.81
CA THR A 524 10.89 -24.99 -2.79
C THR A 524 9.85 -25.08 -1.68
N SER A 525 8.61 -25.47 -2.00
CA SER A 525 7.54 -25.64 -1.00
C SER A 525 7.70 -26.93 -0.20
N VAL A 526 8.09 -28.03 -0.83
CA VAL A 526 8.46 -29.28 -0.14
C VAL A 526 9.66 -29.02 0.76
N VAL A 527 10.66 -28.28 0.29
CA VAL A 527 11.80 -27.84 1.11
C VAL A 527 11.35 -26.94 2.25
N ALA A 528 10.46 -25.97 2.04
CA ALA A 528 9.92 -25.13 3.12
C ALA A 528 9.15 -25.95 4.18
N CYS A 529 8.36 -26.93 3.75
CA CYS A 529 7.65 -27.83 4.65
C CYS A 529 8.61 -28.79 5.39
N ILE A 530 9.66 -29.30 4.72
CA ILE A 530 10.75 -30.07 5.34
C ILE A 530 11.55 -29.20 6.32
N ASN A 531 11.77 -27.92 6.01
CA ASN A 531 12.46 -26.95 6.86
C ASN A 531 11.70 -26.66 8.16
N VAL A 532 10.37 -26.83 8.17
CA VAL A 532 9.55 -26.81 9.38
C VAL A 532 9.51 -28.19 10.03
N LEU A 533 9.45 -29.27 9.25
CA LEU A 533 9.35 -30.64 9.75
C LEU A 533 10.63 -31.13 10.44
N ILE A 534 11.83 -30.74 9.96
CA ILE A 534 13.12 -31.18 10.53
C ILE A 534 13.35 -30.64 11.95
N PRO A 535 13.23 -29.32 12.22
CA PRO A 535 13.30 -28.80 13.59
C PRO A 535 12.22 -29.39 14.50
N LEU A 536 11.06 -29.73 13.94
CA LEU A 536 9.92 -30.29 14.69
C LEU A 536 10.07 -31.79 14.98
N ALA A 537 10.64 -32.56 14.04
CA ALA A 537 11.01 -33.95 14.23
C ALA A 537 12.19 -34.06 15.19
N ALA A 538 13.14 -33.12 15.13
CA ALA A 538 14.22 -32.99 16.11
C ALA A 538 13.66 -32.62 17.50
N ASP A 539 12.70 -31.69 17.59
CA ASP A 539 11.99 -31.38 18.84
C ASP A 539 11.21 -32.57 19.39
N PHE A 540 10.54 -33.34 18.52
CA PHE A 540 9.79 -34.54 18.90
C PHE A 540 10.71 -35.68 19.35
N LEU A 541 11.79 -35.96 18.62
CA LEU A 541 12.81 -36.95 19.02
C LEU A 541 13.50 -36.54 20.33
N ALA A 542 13.76 -35.24 20.52
CA ALA A 542 14.25 -34.70 21.79
C ALA A 542 13.21 -34.82 22.92
N SER A 543 11.91 -34.71 22.59
CA SER A 543 10.79 -34.91 23.53
C SER A 543 10.63 -36.36 23.99
N CYS A 544 10.91 -37.32 23.11
CA CYS A 544 10.93 -38.74 23.45
C CYS A 544 12.07 -39.11 24.41
N HIS A 545 13.10 -38.26 24.51
CA HIS A 545 14.25 -38.44 25.39
C HIS A 545 14.32 -37.41 26.53
N ASP A 546 13.26 -36.63 26.77
CA ASP A 546 13.14 -35.62 27.84
C ASP A 546 14.32 -34.62 27.90
N ASN A 547 14.91 -34.31 26.74
CA ASN A 547 16.14 -33.53 26.65
C ASN A 547 15.85 -32.06 26.30
N SER A 548 15.51 -31.26 27.30
CA SER A 548 15.10 -29.85 27.16
C SER A 548 16.20 -28.93 26.60
N ALA A 549 17.50 -29.22 26.80
CA ALA A 549 18.57 -28.39 26.24
C ALA A 549 18.72 -28.53 24.71
N VAL A 550 18.46 -29.73 24.17
CA VAL A 550 18.40 -29.95 22.71
C VAL A 550 17.23 -29.16 22.11
N ARG A 551 16.09 -29.08 22.81
CA ARG A 551 14.94 -28.27 22.40
C ARG A 551 15.23 -26.75 22.43
N VAL A 552 15.97 -26.29 23.45
CA VAL A 552 16.38 -24.88 23.66
C VAL A 552 17.39 -24.39 22.61
N LEU A 553 18.29 -25.26 22.16
CA LEU A 553 19.32 -24.90 21.16
C LEU A 553 18.86 -25.14 19.73
N VAL A 554 18.17 -26.24 19.44
CA VAL A 554 17.94 -26.67 18.05
C VAL A 554 16.80 -25.91 17.39
N PHE A 555 15.67 -25.68 18.06
CA PHE A 555 14.50 -25.08 17.41
C PHE A 555 14.66 -23.57 17.11
N PRO A 556 15.05 -22.69 18.05
CA PRO A 556 15.15 -21.26 17.79
C PRO A 556 16.34 -20.90 16.91
N LEU A 557 17.48 -21.56 17.10
CA LEU A 557 18.67 -21.31 16.28
C LEU A 557 18.46 -21.81 14.84
N LEU A 558 17.92 -23.03 14.64
CA LEU A 558 17.61 -23.49 13.28
C LEU A 558 16.47 -22.66 12.66
N PHE A 559 15.40 -22.35 13.37
CA PHE A 559 14.27 -21.59 12.83
C PHE A 559 14.66 -20.16 12.45
N THR A 560 15.27 -19.40 13.37
CA THR A 560 15.66 -18.01 13.12
C THR A 560 16.79 -17.93 12.09
N GLY A 561 17.73 -18.89 12.12
CA GLY A 561 18.80 -18.97 11.14
C GLY A 561 18.32 -19.29 9.72
N PHE A 562 17.51 -20.33 9.55
CA PHE A 562 17.01 -20.71 8.22
C PHE A 562 16.04 -19.67 7.65
N TRP A 563 15.22 -19.03 8.51
CA TRP A 563 14.28 -17.99 8.08
C TRP A 563 15.00 -16.72 7.61
N MET A 564 16.08 -16.31 8.28
CA MET A 564 16.92 -15.19 7.85
C MET A 564 17.64 -15.48 6.51
N ALA A 565 18.12 -16.70 6.30
CA ALA A 565 18.77 -17.10 5.06
C ALA A 565 17.80 -17.14 3.85
N VAL A 566 16.54 -17.55 4.07
CA VAL A 566 15.55 -17.69 2.99
C VAL A 566 14.78 -16.38 2.72
N CYS A 567 14.43 -15.62 3.77
CA CYS A 567 13.58 -14.42 3.64
C CYS A 567 14.37 -13.11 3.52
N GLY A 568 15.66 -13.09 3.87
CA GLY A 568 16.50 -11.87 3.81
C GLY A 568 16.69 -11.28 2.41
N ARG A 569 16.42 -12.03 1.34
CA ARG A 569 16.48 -11.54 -0.05
C ARG A 569 15.12 -11.17 -0.65
N LEU A 570 13.99 -11.47 0.00
CA LEU A 570 12.65 -11.14 -0.50
C LEU A 570 12.04 -10.03 0.35
N THR A 571 12.47 -8.79 0.07
CA THR A 571 11.84 -7.50 0.47
C THR A 571 11.63 -7.21 1.96
N GLY A 572 12.24 -6.12 2.44
CA GLY A 572 11.57 -5.05 3.21
C GLY A 572 10.83 -5.37 4.52
N PHE A 573 11.03 -6.51 5.18
CA PHE A 573 10.44 -6.76 6.50
C PHE A 573 11.30 -6.11 7.61
N GLY A 574 10.71 -5.11 8.27
CA GLY A 574 11.36 -4.30 9.28
C GLY A 574 11.86 -5.04 10.53
N ASP A 575 12.85 -4.41 11.14
CA ASP A 575 13.37 -4.55 12.49
C ASP A 575 13.34 -5.95 13.14
N GLY A 576 14.38 -6.74 12.89
CA GLY A 576 14.61 -8.05 13.52
C GLY A 576 14.68 -8.01 15.06
N LEU A 577 14.90 -6.85 15.67
CA LEU A 577 14.80 -6.63 17.12
C LEU A 577 13.36 -6.72 17.65
N THR A 578 12.37 -6.35 16.83
CA THR A 578 10.95 -6.41 17.20
C THR A 578 10.40 -7.84 17.07
N TYR A 579 10.83 -8.59 16.05
CA TYR A 579 10.47 -10.00 15.87
C TYR A 579 11.18 -10.94 16.85
N SER A 580 12.45 -10.70 17.16
CA SER A 580 13.18 -11.46 18.18
C SER A 580 12.58 -11.30 19.56
N ASN A 581 12.18 -10.08 19.95
CA ASN A 581 11.44 -9.86 21.19
C ASN A 581 10.08 -10.60 21.17
N ASN A 582 9.33 -10.61 20.07
CA ASN A 582 8.06 -11.34 19.97
C ASN A 582 8.21 -12.87 20.01
N ILE A 583 9.26 -13.43 19.38
CA ILE A 583 9.55 -14.86 19.39
C ILE A 583 10.08 -15.27 20.78
N LEU A 584 11.03 -14.55 21.36
CA LEU A 584 11.53 -14.81 22.72
C LEU A 584 10.43 -14.66 23.78
N ASN A 585 9.52 -13.69 23.62
CA ASN A 585 8.31 -13.56 24.45
C ASN A 585 7.36 -14.76 24.34
N SER A 586 7.45 -15.55 23.26
CA SER A 586 6.64 -16.76 23.04
C SER A 586 7.30 -18.03 23.60
N PHE A 587 8.58 -17.98 24.01
CA PHE A 587 9.32 -19.10 24.59
C PHE A 587 9.93 -18.75 25.97
N PRO A 588 9.08 -18.71 27.03
CA PRO A 588 9.49 -18.36 28.39
C PRO A 588 10.72 -19.10 28.93
N ASP A 589 10.84 -20.38 28.59
CA ASP A 589 11.90 -21.25 29.13
C ASP A 589 13.30 -20.85 28.61
N ILE A 590 13.38 -20.34 27.37
CA ILE A 590 14.63 -19.88 26.75
C ILE A 590 15.06 -18.56 27.37
N VAL A 591 14.12 -17.62 27.53
CA VAL A 591 14.38 -16.32 28.15
C VAL A 591 14.84 -16.50 29.59
N GLN A 592 14.23 -17.40 30.35
CA GLN A 592 14.66 -17.72 31.71
C GLN A 592 16.05 -18.36 31.74
N GLY A 593 16.34 -19.32 30.84
CA GLY A 593 17.66 -19.97 30.77
C GLY A 593 18.79 -19.00 30.42
N VAL A 594 18.64 -18.22 29.36
CA VAL A 594 19.68 -17.29 28.90
C VAL A 594 19.81 -16.09 29.86
N SER A 595 18.70 -15.53 30.35
CA SER A 595 18.74 -14.42 31.32
C SER A 595 19.34 -14.85 32.67
N TRP A 596 19.17 -16.12 33.07
CA TRP A 596 19.78 -16.65 34.29
C TRP A 596 21.32 -16.75 34.19
N VAL A 597 21.87 -17.11 33.02
CA VAL A 597 23.33 -17.29 32.82
C VAL A 597 24.04 -15.98 32.48
N VAL A 598 23.53 -15.21 31.52
CA VAL A 598 24.27 -14.13 30.85
C VAL A 598 23.53 -12.80 30.76
N GLY A 599 22.28 -12.74 31.25
CA GLY A 599 21.43 -11.55 31.20
C GLY A 599 21.04 -11.12 29.78
N ARG A 600 20.41 -9.95 29.66
CA ARG A 600 20.02 -9.36 28.37
C ARG A 600 21.16 -9.27 27.32
N PRO A 601 22.39 -8.85 27.66
CA PRO A 601 23.48 -8.74 26.68
C PRO A 601 23.85 -10.06 26.00
N GLY A 602 23.74 -11.19 26.71
CA GLY A 602 24.03 -12.50 26.13
C GLY A 602 22.93 -13.01 25.20
N ILE A 603 21.67 -12.59 25.40
CA ILE A 603 20.57 -12.85 24.45
C ILE A 603 20.89 -12.16 23.13
N ASP A 604 21.24 -10.88 23.17
CA ASP A 604 21.51 -10.08 21.98
C ASP A 604 22.76 -10.61 21.24
N PHE A 605 23.82 -11.00 21.96
CA PHE A 605 25.03 -11.61 21.38
C PHE A 605 24.77 -12.92 20.63
N VAL A 606 24.00 -13.85 21.20
CA VAL A 606 23.70 -15.15 20.57
C VAL A 606 22.91 -14.98 19.28
N LEU A 607 21.97 -14.02 19.25
CA LEU A 607 21.19 -13.71 18.05
C LEU A 607 22.06 -13.08 16.95
N THR A 608 22.92 -12.12 17.29
CA THR A 608 23.81 -11.47 16.33
C THR A 608 24.85 -12.44 15.77
N LEU A 609 25.48 -13.26 16.63
CA LEU A 609 26.50 -14.23 16.21
C LEU A 609 25.94 -15.24 15.20
N PHE A 610 24.72 -15.74 15.42
CA PHE A 610 24.11 -16.75 14.55
C PHE A 610 23.66 -16.18 13.20
N ALA A 611 23.21 -14.92 13.18
CA ALA A 611 22.89 -14.20 11.94
C ALA A 611 24.13 -14.05 11.03
N THR A 612 25.28 -13.71 11.62
CA THR A 612 26.54 -13.55 10.88
C THR A 612 27.06 -14.87 10.32
N VAL A 613 26.96 -15.97 11.08
CA VAL A 613 27.42 -17.31 10.65
C VAL A 613 26.68 -17.84 9.41
N LEU A 614 25.38 -17.57 9.30
CA LEU A 614 24.58 -18.05 8.18
C LEU A 614 24.68 -17.18 6.93
N GLN A 615 24.95 -15.88 7.11
CA GLN A 615 25.23 -14.97 5.99
C GLN A 615 26.53 -15.37 5.26
N GLU A 616 27.54 -15.86 5.98
CA GLU A 616 28.78 -16.36 5.36
C GLU A 616 28.63 -17.77 4.75
N LEU A 617 27.81 -18.66 5.33
CA LEU A 617 27.48 -19.95 4.73
C LEU A 617 26.73 -19.79 3.40
N ASP A 618 25.88 -18.77 3.27
CA ASP A 618 25.19 -18.41 2.02
C ASP A 618 26.16 -17.89 0.94
N CYS A 619 27.17 -17.08 1.30
CA CYS A 619 28.25 -16.70 0.37
C CYS A 619 29.07 -17.92 -0.10
N GLY A 620 29.30 -18.90 0.78
CA GLY A 620 29.96 -20.16 0.46
C GLY A 620 29.14 -21.09 -0.46
N LEU A 621 27.83 -21.18 -0.26
CA LEU A 621 26.93 -21.97 -1.13
C LEU A 621 26.67 -21.29 -2.48
N SER A 622 26.53 -19.96 -2.50
CA SER A 622 26.35 -19.17 -3.72
C SER A 622 27.56 -19.30 -4.66
N SER A 623 28.78 -19.29 -4.11
CA SER A 623 30.01 -19.50 -4.88
C SER A 623 30.17 -20.95 -5.37
N LEU A 624 29.60 -21.93 -4.66
CA LEU A 624 29.58 -23.33 -5.09
C LEU A 624 28.53 -23.60 -6.19
N LEU A 625 27.39 -22.91 -6.15
CA LEU A 625 26.31 -23.00 -7.14
C LEU A 625 26.61 -22.23 -8.44
N LEU A 626 27.36 -21.13 -8.37
CA LEU A 626 27.86 -20.42 -9.55
C LEU A 626 28.86 -21.26 -10.35
N LEU A 627 29.61 -22.16 -9.69
CA LEU A 627 30.54 -23.09 -10.36
C LEU A 627 29.85 -24.31 -10.99
N SER A 628 28.58 -24.60 -10.65
CA SER A 628 27.83 -25.72 -11.25
C SER A 628 27.06 -25.35 -12.53
N ASN A 629 27.01 -24.06 -12.88
CA ASN A 629 26.27 -23.54 -14.04
C ASN A 629 27.21 -22.89 -15.08
N GLU A 630 28.30 -23.56 -15.44
CA GLU A 630 29.03 -23.25 -16.67
C GLU A 630 28.60 -24.17 -17.80
N PRO A 631 27.91 -23.60 -18.80
CA PRO A 631 28.29 -23.89 -20.17
C PRO A 631 28.29 -22.58 -20.98
N LEU A 632 29.15 -21.62 -20.67
CA LEU A 632 29.24 -20.37 -21.45
C LEU A 632 30.63 -19.69 -21.45
N LEU A 633 31.69 -20.38 -21.03
CA LEU A 633 33.07 -19.85 -21.08
C LEU A 633 33.98 -20.59 -22.07
N ASN A 634 33.42 -21.44 -22.93
CA ASN A 634 34.18 -22.18 -23.96
C ASN A 634 34.17 -21.57 -25.37
N ASP A 635 33.52 -20.42 -25.61
CA ASP A 635 33.45 -19.85 -26.97
C ASP A 635 34.45 -18.72 -27.25
N HIS A 636 35.29 -18.31 -26.29
CA HIS A 636 36.32 -17.28 -26.51
C HIS A 636 37.62 -17.52 -25.73
N ILE A 637 38.25 -18.67 -25.94
CA ILE A 637 39.68 -18.82 -25.68
C ILE A 637 40.37 -19.03 -27.02
N ASP A 638 41.15 -18.02 -27.41
CA ASP A 638 42.08 -18.05 -28.53
C ASP A 638 42.99 -19.29 -28.43
N ASP A 639 43.15 -20.01 -29.54
CA ASP A 639 43.94 -21.24 -29.71
C ASP A 639 45.48 -21.07 -29.51
N ASN A 640 45.95 -20.13 -28.70
CA ASN A 640 47.39 -19.78 -28.65
C ASN A 640 47.97 -19.45 -27.27
N VAL A 641 47.54 -20.14 -26.20
CA VAL A 641 48.32 -20.13 -24.94
C VAL A 641 48.33 -21.53 -24.31
N ASP A 642 49.48 -22.20 -24.39
CA ASP A 642 49.80 -23.39 -23.59
C ASP A 642 49.92 -22.97 -22.12
N ILE A 643 48.86 -23.17 -21.34
CA ILE A 643 48.89 -23.06 -19.87
C ILE A 643 48.71 -24.47 -19.31
N ASP A 644 49.74 -24.93 -18.59
CA ASP A 644 49.84 -26.26 -18.00
C ASP A 644 48.73 -26.47 -16.92
N GLU A 645 47.63 -27.13 -17.31
CA GLU A 645 46.41 -27.32 -16.51
C GLU A 645 46.67 -28.00 -15.15
N GLU A 646 47.75 -28.77 -15.03
CA GLU A 646 48.06 -29.54 -13.83
C GLU A 646 48.60 -28.64 -12.69
N GLN A 647 49.28 -27.53 -13.02
CA GLN A 647 49.84 -26.60 -12.04
C GLN A 647 48.77 -25.69 -11.42
N VAL A 648 47.74 -25.32 -12.19
CA VAL A 648 46.59 -24.54 -11.69
C VAL A 648 45.73 -25.40 -10.77
N ARG A 649 45.48 -26.68 -11.11
CA ARG A 649 44.72 -27.61 -10.26
C ARG A 649 45.42 -27.90 -8.92
N GLY A 650 46.74 -28.08 -8.92
CA GLY A 650 47.51 -28.35 -7.70
C GLY A 650 47.49 -27.19 -6.70
N THR A 651 47.59 -25.96 -7.19
CA THR A 651 47.64 -24.74 -6.35
C THR A 651 46.28 -24.42 -5.73
N VAL A 652 45.18 -24.67 -6.44
CA VAL A 652 43.79 -24.48 -5.95
C VAL A 652 43.40 -25.52 -4.89
N LEU A 653 43.88 -26.76 -5.02
CA LEU A 653 43.57 -27.84 -4.06
C LEU A 653 44.35 -27.72 -2.74
N HIS A 654 45.59 -27.22 -2.77
CA HIS A 654 46.39 -27.07 -1.55
C HIS A 654 45.95 -25.87 -0.69
N SER A 655 45.46 -24.80 -1.33
CA SER A 655 44.82 -23.64 -0.66
C SER A 655 43.52 -24.02 0.08
N LYS A 656 42.72 -24.93 -0.48
CA LYS A 656 41.42 -25.33 0.08
C LYS A 656 41.50 -26.17 1.36
N LYS A 657 42.51 -27.04 1.53
CA LYS A 657 42.62 -27.90 2.72
C LYS A 657 43.06 -27.14 3.98
N SER A 658 43.89 -26.11 3.85
CA SER A 658 44.29 -25.26 4.98
C SER A 658 43.20 -24.27 5.39
N CYS A 659 42.26 -23.94 4.49
CA CYS A 659 41.16 -23.01 4.76
C CYS A 659 40.04 -23.64 5.61
N LEU A 660 39.81 -24.96 5.53
CA LEU A 660 38.69 -25.62 6.22
C LEU A 660 38.87 -25.74 7.75
N LEU A 661 40.11 -25.89 8.23
CA LEU A 661 40.42 -25.99 9.67
C LEU A 661 40.56 -24.62 10.35
N LEU A 662 40.87 -23.58 9.58
CA LEU A 662 40.92 -22.18 10.02
C LEU A 662 39.60 -21.43 9.70
N HIS A 663 38.61 -22.14 9.16
CA HIS A 663 37.31 -21.57 8.79
C HIS A 663 36.53 -21.18 10.06
N PRO A 664 35.92 -19.99 10.13
CA PRO A 664 35.10 -19.58 11.26
C PRO A 664 34.04 -20.62 11.65
N ALA A 665 33.40 -21.25 10.65
CA ALA A 665 32.42 -22.33 10.81
C ALA A 665 32.90 -23.50 11.68
N THR A 666 34.19 -23.84 11.65
CA THR A 666 34.79 -24.96 12.38
C THR A 666 34.94 -24.62 13.87
N TYR A 667 35.30 -23.37 14.18
CA TYR A 667 35.31 -22.83 15.55
C TYR A 667 33.89 -22.75 16.14
N TYR A 668 32.90 -22.37 15.32
CA TYR A 668 31.50 -22.30 15.75
C TYR A 668 30.85 -23.67 15.93
N THR A 669 31.23 -24.66 15.11
CA THR A 669 30.80 -26.05 15.27
C THR A 669 31.43 -26.67 16.52
N ALA A 670 32.70 -26.38 16.80
CA ALA A 670 33.35 -26.76 18.05
C ALA A 670 32.67 -26.12 19.28
N LEU A 671 32.26 -24.85 19.20
CA LEU A 671 31.52 -24.18 20.27
C LEU A 671 30.11 -24.77 20.48
N LEU A 672 29.38 -25.09 19.41
CA LEU A 672 28.09 -25.79 19.47
C LEU A 672 28.21 -27.19 20.06
N ILE A 673 29.28 -27.92 19.73
CA ILE A 673 29.59 -29.22 20.31
C ILE A 673 29.95 -29.06 21.80
N VAL A 674 30.73 -28.06 22.18
CA VAL A 674 31.05 -27.77 23.59
C VAL A 674 29.79 -27.37 24.38
N LEU A 675 28.90 -26.54 23.83
CA LEU A 675 27.63 -26.16 24.47
C LEU A 675 26.66 -27.35 24.58
N SER A 676 26.68 -28.24 23.59
CA SER A 676 25.84 -29.45 23.56
C SER A 676 26.38 -30.55 24.48
N ILE A 677 27.70 -30.68 24.61
CA ILE A 677 28.36 -31.60 25.56
C ILE A 677 28.26 -31.06 26.99
N PHE A 678 28.46 -29.76 27.21
CA PHE A 678 28.32 -29.13 28.53
C PHE A 678 26.85 -29.12 28.99
N GLY A 679 25.92 -28.77 28.09
CA GLY A 679 24.48 -28.88 28.31
C GLY A 679 24.04 -30.32 28.55
N GLY A 680 24.51 -31.27 27.72
CA GLY A 680 24.24 -32.70 27.87
C GLY A 680 24.80 -33.31 29.15
N GLY A 681 26.00 -32.89 29.59
CA GLY A 681 26.63 -33.32 30.84
C GLY A 681 25.88 -32.86 32.11
N LEU A 682 25.19 -31.72 32.05
CA LEU A 682 24.33 -31.22 33.13
C LEU A 682 22.96 -31.93 33.19
N ILE A 683 22.46 -32.42 32.04
CA ILE A 683 21.16 -33.09 31.90
C ILE A 683 21.15 -34.48 32.52
N SER A 684 22.26 -35.23 32.48
CA SER A 684 22.36 -36.51 33.19
C SER A 684 22.20 -36.39 34.70
N ILE A 685 22.17 -35.17 35.26
CA ILE A 685 22.12 -34.96 36.70
C ILE A 685 20.70 -34.65 37.22
N ARG A 686 19.73 -34.07 36.46
CA ARG A 686 18.31 -33.89 36.91
C ARG A 686 17.28 -33.60 35.79
N PRO A 687 16.01 -34.10 35.88
CA PRO A 687 14.91 -33.68 35.01
C PRO A 687 13.99 -32.61 35.65
N GLY A 688 13.61 -31.59 34.89
CA GLY A 688 12.64 -30.53 35.23
C GLY A 688 13.02 -29.17 34.65
N SER A 689 12.06 -28.35 34.18
CA SER A 689 12.31 -26.94 33.86
C SER A 689 12.92 -26.28 35.10
N PHE A 690 14.00 -25.52 34.91
CA PHE A 690 15.05 -25.21 35.89
C PHE A 690 14.60 -24.79 37.31
N PHE A 691 13.34 -24.39 37.53
CA PHE A 691 12.80 -24.01 38.84
C PHE A 691 11.34 -24.41 39.15
N GLN A 692 10.74 -25.39 38.46
CA GLN A 692 9.44 -25.91 38.91
C GLN A 692 9.61 -26.75 40.17
N ILE A 693 9.05 -26.25 41.27
CA ILE A 693 8.84 -27.03 42.50
C ILE A 693 7.50 -27.74 42.31
N ALA A 694 7.41 -29.02 42.67
CA ALA A 694 6.17 -29.77 42.56
C ALA A 694 5.04 -29.01 43.30
N TYR A 695 3.85 -28.92 42.70
CA TYR A 695 2.69 -28.21 43.26
C TYR A 695 2.39 -28.53 44.75
N PRO A 696 2.53 -29.79 45.23
CA PRO A 696 2.35 -30.12 46.65
C PRO A 696 3.38 -29.47 47.59
N ASP A 697 4.56 -29.12 47.07
CA ASP A 697 5.70 -28.63 47.84
C ASP A 697 5.84 -27.09 47.79
N TYR A 698 4.96 -26.37 47.06
CA TYR A 698 5.08 -24.92 46.85
C TYR A 698 3.74 -24.18 46.81
N VAL A 699 3.14 -24.01 47.99
CA VAL A 699 2.09 -22.99 48.21
C VAL A 699 2.62 -22.04 49.28
N PRO A 700 3.42 -21.01 48.92
CA PRO A 700 3.82 -19.98 49.87
C PRO A 700 2.60 -19.31 50.48
N LYS A 701 2.69 -18.97 51.76
CA LYS A 701 1.68 -18.13 52.41
C LYS A 701 1.65 -16.79 51.67
N THR A 702 0.46 -16.31 51.33
CA THR A 702 0.29 -15.00 50.72
C THR A 702 -0.16 -13.98 51.74
N VAL A 703 0.27 -12.73 51.56
CA VAL A 703 -0.13 -11.59 52.38
C VAL A 703 -0.77 -10.54 51.47
N PRO A 704 -1.95 -9.99 51.82
CA PRO A 704 -2.56 -8.90 51.07
C PRO A 704 -1.67 -7.64 51.08
N VAL A 705 -1.44 -7.07 49.90
CA VAL A 705 -0.68 -5.84 49.65
C VAL A 705 -1.45 -4.94 48.68
N GLY A 706 -1.26 -3.63 48.77
CA GLY A 706 -2.04 -2.66 48.02
C GLY A 706 -1.21 -1.74 47.14
N CYS A 707 -1.81 -1.28 46.05
CA CYS A 707 -1.28 -0.28 45.13
C CYS A 707 -2.25 0.90 45.03
N VAL A 708 -1.78 2.12 45.31
CA VAL A 708 -2.53 3.36 45.08
C VAL A 708 -1.98 4.02 43.82
N ILE A 709 -2.83 4.20 42.82
CA ILE A 709 -2.46 4.67 41.49
C ILE A 709 -2.72 6.18 41.37
N GLY A 710 -1.66 6.97 41.45
CA GLY A 710 -1.66 8.42 41.26
C GLY A 710 -1.70 8.86 39.79
N SER A 711 -1.87 10.17 39.58
CA SER A 711 -1.92 10.80 38.25
C SER A 711 -0.58 10.94 37.54
N GLY A 712 0.53 10.84 38.29
CA GLY A 712 1.91 11.01 37.81
C GLY A 712 2.11 12.25 36.95
N GLY A 713 2.08 13.42 37.57
CA GLY A 713 2.41 14.70 36.91
C GLY A 713 1.35 15.28 35.97
N ILE A 714 0.19 14.62 35.75
CA ILE A 714 -0.86 15.09 34.82
C ILE A 714 -1.90 16.00 35.52
N ASN A 715 -1.96 16.01 36.86
CA ASN A 715 -3.00 16.77 37.59
C ASN A 715 -2.52 17.27 38.96
N ASP A 716 -1.90 18.45 38.97
CA ASP A 716 -1.33 19.11 40.16
C ASP A 716 -2.37 19.33 41.27
N LYS A 717 -3.63 19.63 40.92
CA LYS A 717 -4.69 19.88 41.91
C LYS A 717 -5.01 18.62 42.72
N LEU A 718 -4.93 17.45 42.10
CA LEU A 718 -5.16 16.17 42.77
C LEU A 718 -3.92 15.72 43.56
N GLN A 719 -2.72 15.96 43.03
CA GLN A 719 -1.46 15.65 43.73
C GLN A 719 -1.28 16.44 45.04
N ASN A 720 -1.80 17.67 45.12
CA ASN A 720 -1.79 18.48 46.34
C ASN A 720 -2.83 18.05 47.40
N ASN A 721 -3.76 17.14 47.08
CA ASN A 721 -4.80 16.70 48.01
C ASN A 721 -4.33 15.47 48.82
N HIS A 722 -3.56 15.72 49.89
CA HIS A 722 -3.04 14.63 50.74
C HIS A 722 -4.15 13.76 51.35
N ASP A 723 -5.28 14.35 51.73
CA ASP A 723 -6.41 13.61 52.35
C ASP A 723 -7.00 12.57 51.41
N HIS A 724 -7.07 12.88 50.12
CA HIS A 724 -7.53 11.96 49.08
C HIS A 724 -6.70 10.67 49.01
N TRP A 725 -5.37 10.80 48.97
CA TRP A 725 -4.47 9.64 48.87
C TRP A 725 -4.42 8.80 50.15
N PHE A 726 -4.52 9.44 51.32
CA PHE A 726 -4.67 8.72 52.57
C PHE A 726 -6.02 8.01 52.68
N ASN A 727 -7.11 8.56 52.13
CA ASN A 727 -8.41 7.89 52.10
C ASN A 727 -8.39 6.62 51.23
N ARG A 728 -7.76 6.69 50.05
CA ARG A 728 -7.55 5.49 49.20
C ARG A 728 -6.67 4.45 49.87
N THR A 729 -5.64 4.90 50.58
CA THR A 729 -4.81 4.02 51.42
C THR A 729 -5.67 3.33 52.49
N SER A 730 -6.59 4.05 53.15
CA SER A 730 -7.50 3.48 54.15
C SER A 730 -8.37 2.36 53.60
N LYS A 731 -8.91 2.51 52.39
CA LYS A 731 -9.72 1.44 51.77
C LYS A 731 -8.93 0.14 51.57
N LEU A 732 -7.65 0.23 51.19
CA LEU A 732 -6.78 -0.94 51.04
C LEU A 732 -6.45 -1.57 52.39
N VAL A 733 -6.21 -0.75 53.42
CA VAL A 733 -5.96 -1.21 54.79
C VAL A 733 -7.19 -1.88 55.39
N GLU A 734 -8.38 -1.31 55.20
CA GLU A 734 -9.67 -1.90 55.58
C GLU A 734 -9.92 -3.24 54.87
N SER A 735 -9.43 -3.36 53.63
CA SER A 735 -9.44 -4.62 52.85
C SER A 735 -8.32 -5.59 53.26
N GLY A 736 -7.53 -5.26 54.29
CA GLY A 736 -6.54 -6.12 54.92
C GLY A 736 -5.09 -5.93 54.47
N ALA A 737 -4.78 -4.96 53.60
CA ALA A 737 -3.42 -4.77 53.09
C ALA A 737 -2.40 -4.49 54.22
N LYS A 738 -1.31 -5.25 54.25
CA LYS A 738 -0.20 -5.10 55.22
C LYS A 738 0.99 -4.30 54.71
N LEU A 739 1.06 -4.10 53.40
CA LEU A 739 2.02 -3.25 52.71
C LEU A 739 1.26 -2.49 51.62
N VAL A 740 1.37 -1.17 51.59
CA VAL A 740 0.75 -0.33 50.54
C VAL A 740 1.82 0.49 49.84
N VAL A 741 1.81 0.52 48.51
CA VAL A 741 2.75 1.27 47.67
C VAL A 741 1.98 2.28 46.82
N TRP A 742 2.40 3.54 46.86
CA TRP A 742 1.90 4.58 45.96
C TRP A 742 2.68 4.55 44.64
N SER A 743 2.02 4.80 43.51
CA SER A 743 2.72 4.90 42.22
C SER A 743 3.61 6.14 42.18
N GLU A 744 4.58 6.19 41.28
CA GLU A 744 5.48 7.35 41.17
C GLU A 744 4.72 8.68 41.05
N GLU A 745 5.26 9.73 41.68
CA GLU A 745 4.71 11.10 41.65
C GLU A 745 3.22 11.20 42.03
N THR A 746 2.81 10.46 43.06
CA THR A 746 1.41 10.49 43.54
C THR A 746 1.07 11.82 44.24
N VAL A 747 2.03 12.40 44.95
CA VAL A 747 1.87 13.66 45.71
C VAL A 747 2.96 14.65 45.33
N ILE A 748 2.68 15.94 45.46
CA ILE A 748 3.67 17.03 45.37
C ILE A 748 3.81 17.67 46.76
N THR A 749 5.04 17.98 47.17
CA THR A 749 5.36 18.74 48.38
C THR A 749 6.20 19.95 48.02
N ASN A 750 5.98 21.09 48.67
CA ASN A 750 6.74 22.31 48.43
C ASN A 750 7.70 22.58 49.60
N GLY A 751 8.94 22.14 49.45
CA GLY A 751 10.02 22.31 50.42
C GLY A 751 10.02 21.32 51.59
N TYR A 752 11.14 21.31 52.32
CA TYR A 752 11.43 20.34 53.39
C TYR A 752 10.44 20.37 54.57
N GLU A 753 9.75 21.49 54.81
CA GLU A 753 8.75 21.59 55.87
C GLU A 753 7.48 20.78 55.54
N GLN A 754 6.97 20.92 54.30
CA GLN A 754 5.81 20.15 53.84
C GLN A 754 6.15 18.66 53.69
N GLU A 755 7.35 18.35 53.20
CA GLU A 755 7.87 16.98 53.15
C GLU A 755 7.89 16.35 54.55
N SER A 756 8.46 17.04 55.54
CA SER A 756 8.52 16.57 56.93
C SER A 756 7.13 16.35 57.53
N ALA A 757 6.17 17.22 57.22
CA ALA A 757 4.79 17.08 57.64
C ALA A 757 4.10 15.86 57.00
N LEU A 758 4.34 15.62 55.69
CA LEU A 758 3.82 14.46 54.97
C LEU A 758 4.40 13.15 55.54
N ILE A 759 5.72 13.08 55.74
CA ILE A 759 6.40 11.91 56.31
C ILE A 759 5.89 11.65 57.73
N THR A 760 5.79 12.68 58.58
CA THR A 760 5.28 12.53 59.95
C THR A 760 3.85 12.03 59.98
N ARG A 761 2.99 12.53 59.07
CA ARG A 761 1.62 12.05 58.92
C ARG A 761 1.59 10.59 58.48
N ALA A 762 2.42 10.21 57.51
CA ALA A 762 2.54 8.85 57.04
C ALA A 762 3.07 7.89 58.12
N LEU A 763 4.01 8.33 58.97
CA LEU A 763 4.52 7.55 60.11
C LEU A 763 3.41 7.25 61.12
N ARG A 764 2.65 8.28 61.53
CA ARG A 764 1.50 8.11 62.44
C ARG A 764 0.45 7.19 61.83
N TYR A 765 0.23 7.29 60.52
CA TYR A 765 -0.73 6.44 59.82
C TYR A 765 -0.27 4.98 59.76
N ALA A 766 1.00 4.73 59.45
CA ALA A 766 1.59 3.39 59.40
C ALA A 766 1.58 2.71 60.79
N GLU A 767 1.93 3.46 61.84
CA GLU A 767 1.88 3.02 63.24
C GLU A 767 0.44 2.69 63.68
N LYS A 768 -0.50 3.62 63.46
CA LYS A 768 -1.91 3.44 63.85
C LYS A 768 -2.54 2.20 63.23
N ASN A 769 -2.22 1.91 61.96
CA ASN A 769 -2.83 0.82 61.22
C ASN A 769 -1.98 -0.47 61.20
N ASN A 770 -0.79 -0.43 61.81
CA ASN A 770 0.16 -1.53 61.84
C ASN A 770 0.47 -2.11 60.44
N ILE A 771 0.91 -1.23 59.52
CA ILE A 771 1.27 -1.56 58.13
C ILE A 771 2.63 -0.99 57.73
N TYR A 772 3.23 -1.55 56.67
CA TYR A 772 4.28 -0.86 55.93
C TYR A 772 3.65 0.03 54.86
N LEU A 773 4.09 1.28 54.77
CA LEU A 773 3.57 2.24 53.79
C LEU A 773 4.74 2.78 52.98
N ALA A 774 4.71 2.62 51.66
CA ALA A 774 5.67 3.22 50.74
C ALA A 774 4.97 4.36 50.00
N ILE A 775 5.29 5.60 50.41
CA ILE A 775 4.77 6.81 49.75
C ILE A 775 5.80 7.31 48.74
N THR A 776 5.29 7.87 47.66
CA THR A 776 6.07 8.40 46.54
C THR A 776 5.56 9.78 46.18
N TYR A 777 6.48 10.72 46.06
CA TYR A 777 6.13 12.13 45.87
C TYR A 777 7.26 12.87 45.16
N GLU A 778 6.91 14.01 44.57
CA GLU A 778 7.87 14.99 44.09
C GLU A 778 8.00 16.12 45.11
N ASN A 779 9.22 16.45 45.52
CA ASN A 779 9.51 17.59 46.40
C ASN A 779 10.08 18.75 45.58
N HIS A 780 9.34 19.85 45.54
CA HIS A 780 9.70 21.09 44.84
C HIS A 780 10.40 22.00 45.85
N ILE A 781 11.73 22.06 45.79
CA ILE A 781 12.55 22.85 46.74
C ILE A 781 12.56 24.33 46.32
N ASN A 782 12.69 24.59 45.02
CA ASN A 782 12.56 25.91 44.40
C ASN A 782 12.17 25.75 42.91
N ASN A 783 11.99 26.87 42.19
CA ASN A 783 11.51 26.87 40.79
C ASN A 783 12.34 26.01 39.81
N ASP A 784 13.59 25.69 40.14
CA ASP A 784 14.52 24.96 39.26
C ASP A 784 14.95 23.60 39.84
N LEU A 785 14.55 23.27 41.09
CA LEU A 785 15.05 22.11 41.82
C LEU A 785 13.91 21.24 42.34
N THR A 786 13.69 20.10 41.69
CA THR A 786 12.76 19.06 42.16
C THR A 786 13.49 17.76 42.53
N GLU A 787 12.89 16.99 43.44
CA GLU A 787 13.37 15.67 43.85
C GLU A 787 12.24 14.64 43.76
N ASN A 788 12.44 13.58 42.97
CA ASN A 788 11.51 12.45 42.93
C ASN A 788 11.93 11.42 44.00
N LYS A 789 11.05 11.22 45.00
CA LYS A 789 11.37 10.47 46.22
C LYS A 789 10.37 9.34 46.49
N MET A 790 10.91 8.27 47.09
CA MET A 790 10.16 7.17 47.69
C MET A 790 10.61 7.00 49.14
N VAL A 791 9.66 7.04 50.07
CA VAL A 791 9.90 6.82 51.49
C VAL A 791 9.11 5.61 51.96
N VAL A 792 9.79 4.64 52.58
CA VAL A 792 9.14 3.44 53.15
C VAL A 792 9.12 3.55 54.67
N LEU A 793 7.92 3.51 55.21
CA LEU A 793 7.60 3.73 56.61
C LEU A 793 7.16 2.41 57.25
N SER A 794 7.65 2.14 58.45
CA SER A 794 7.34 0.92 59.20
C SER A 794 6.25 1.12 60.26
N PRO A 795 5.60 0.04 60.73
CA PRO A 795 4.65 0.08 61.84
C PRO A 795 5.22 0.63 63.16
N ASN A 796 6.54 0.64 63.34
CA ASN A 796 7.19 1.02 64.60
C ASN A 796 7.57 2.50 64.65
N PHE A 797 6.94 3.35 63.83
CA PHE A 797 7.24 4.77 63.72
C PHE A 797 8.68 5.07 63.23
N GLU A 798 9.23 4.22 62.36
CA GLU A 798 10.57 4.40 61.77
C GLU A 798 10.52 4.51 60.25
N VAL A 799 11.30 5.43 59.68
CA VAL A 799 11.60 5.50 58.25
C VAL A 799 12.68 4.46 57.92
N LYS A 800 12.38 3.53 57.03
CA LYS A 800 13.26 2.41 56.65
C LYS A 800 14.01 2.64 55.35
N ILE A 801 13.37 3.31 54.39
CA ILE A 801 13.98 3.73 53.13
C ILE A 801 13.63 5.21 52.93
N ASP A 802 14.63 6.03 52.65
CA ASP A 802 14.48 7.41 52.17
C ASP A 802 15.28 7.52 50.87
N TYR A 803 14.62 7.18 49.77
CA TYR A 803 15.24 6.99 48.47
C TYR A 803 14.87 8.13 47.53
N LYS A 804 15.89 8.81 47.01
CA LYS A 804 15.77 9.77 45.91
C LYS A 804 16.17 9.07 44.61
N LYS A 805 15.33 9.16 43.58
CA LYS A 805 15.50 8.49 42.28
C LYS A 805 16.90 8.73 41.73
N ALA A 806 17.66 7.66 41.46
CA ALA A 806 19.05 7.77 41.03
C ALA A 806 19.17 8.15 39.55
N HIS A 807 18.27 7.65 38.71
CA HIS A 807 18.26 7.91 37.27
C HIS A 807 16.91 8.52 36.82
N PRO A 808 16.77 9.85 36.90
CA PRO A 808 15.65 10.55 36.27
C PRO A 808 15.63 10.32 34.76
N VAL A 809 14.45 10.32 34.14
CA VAL A 809 14.35 10.18 32.69
C VAL A 809 14.88 11.45 32.01
N PRO A 810 15.93 11.38 31.15
CA PRO A 810 16.48 12.56 30.52
C PRO A 810 15.42 13.33 29.73
N ILE A 811 15.42 14.66 29.84
CA ILE A 811 14.49 15.60 29.15
C ILE A 811 13.05 15.58 29.69
N VAL A 812 12.57 14.44 30.21
CA VAL A 812 11.19 14.27 30.69
C VAL A 812 11.04 14.68 32.15
N GLU A 813 12.02 14.34 33.00
CA GLU A 813 11.96 14.63 34.44
C GLU A 813 12.97 15.73 34.80
N PRO A 814 12.52 16.90 35.29
CA PRO A 814 13.41 17.98 35.73
C PRO A 814 14.10 17.70 37.08
N SER A 815 13.86 16.52 37.66
CA SER A 815 14.33 16.17 39.00
C SER A 815 15.83 15.92 39.07
N THR A 816 16.41 16.30 40.20
CA THR A 816 17.84 16.08 40.44
C THR A 816 18.12 14.62 40.78
N PRO A 817 19.20 14.02 40.24
CA PRO A 817 19.53 12.62 40.49
C PRO A 817 19.99 12.38 41.94
N GLY A 818 19.51 11.29 42.53
CA GLY A 818 19.96 10.77 43.81
C GLY A 818 21.24 9.92 43.70
N LYS A 819 21.71 9.40 44.84
CA LYS A 819 22.86 8.48 44.85
C LYS A 819 22.43 7.11 44.29
N PRO A 820 23.19 6.50 43.36
CA PRO A 820 22.87 5.19 42.77
C PRO A 820 23.20 4.03 43.73
N LYS A 821 22.60 4.05 44.93
CA LYS A 821 22.73 3.02 45.95
C LYS A 821 21.35 2.50 46.34
N LEU A 822 21.10 1.21 46.09
CA LEU A 822 19.85 0.56 46.46
C LEU A 822 19.74 0.44 47.99
N GLN A 823 18.64 0.92 48.55
CA GLN A 823 18.34 0.80 49.98
C GLN A 823 17.46 -0.43 50.23
N SER A 824 17.71 -1.12 51.34
CA SER A 824 16.94 -2.30 51.75
C SER A 824 16.95 -2.48 53.25
N PHE A 825 15.91 -3.13 53.79
CA PHE A 825 15.77 -3.42 55.22
C PHE A 825 15.07 -4.75 55.45
N ASP A 826 15.27 -5.35 56.62
CA ASP A 826 14.65 -6.62 56.99
C ASP A 826 13.28 -6.41 57.64
N THR A 827 12.34 -7.28 57.29
CA THR A 827 11.01 -7.37 57.90
C THR A 827 10.73 -8.80 58.35
N PRO A 828 10.02 -9.00 59.48
CA PRO A 828 9.56 -10.31 59.90
C PRO A 828 8.61 -10.97 58.90
N GLU A 829 7.75 -10.18 58.24
CA GLU A 829 6.65 -10.67 57.42
C GLU A 829 7.02 -10.89 55.95
N PHE A 830 7.83 -10.00 55.36
CA PHE A 830 8.13 -9.99 53.92
C PHE A 830 9.58 -10.36 53.58
N GLY A 831 10.40 -10.68 54.59
CA GLY A 831 11.84 -10.83 54.40
C GLY A 831 12.52 -9.49 54.15
N ARG A 832 13.58 -9.47 53.34
CA ARG A 832 14.29 -8.23 53.03
C ARG A 832 13.57 -7.47 51.92
N ILE A 833 13.10 -6.26 52.21
CA ILE A 833 12.45 -5.37 51.24
C ILE A 833 13.49 -4.38 50.70
N GLY A 834 13.51 -4.17 49.39
CA GLY A 834 14.19 -3.08 48.73
C GLY A 834 13.24 -2.32 47.81
N GLY A 835 13.69 -1.21 47.23
CA GLY A 835 12.89 -0.52 46.23
C GLY A 835 13.67 0.48 45.40
N ALA A 836 13.16 0.72 44.20
CA ALA A 836 13.70 1.66 43.22
C ALA A 836 12.54 2.19 42.35
N ILE A 837 12.72 3.35 41.71
CA ILE A 837 11.61 4.05 41.06
C ILE A 837 11.74 3.94 39.55
N CYS A 838 10.69 3.40 38.91
CA CYS A 838 10.48 3.48 37.46
C CYS A 838 11.71 3.16 36.60
N PHE A 839 12.27 4.17 35.93
CA PHE A 839 13.39 4.07 35.00
C PHE A 839 14.67 3.53 35.62
N ASP A 840 14.81 3.56 36.95
CA ASP A 840 15.92 2.90 37.65
C ASP A 840 16.04 1.40 37.29
N TYR A 841 14.92 0.74 36.95
CA TYR A 841 14.92 -0.68 36.55
C TYR A 841 15.52 -0.95 35.17
N ASN A 842 15.72 0.09 34.37
CA ASN A 842 16.36 -0.03 33.06
C ASN A 842 17.88 -0.16 33.17
N PHE A 843 18.46 0.05 34.36
CA PHE A 843 19.89 -0.03 34.62
C PHE A 843 20.24 -1.37 35.30
N PRO A 844 20.68 -2.40 34.55
CA PRO A 844 20.94 -3.74 35.08
C PRO A 844 21.87 -3.76 36.28
N TRP A 845 22.97 -3.01 36.21
CA TRP A 845 23.98 -2.91 37.26
C TRP A 845 23.42 -2.29 38.55
N PHE A 846 22.45 -1.37 38.44
CA PHE A 846 21.84 -0.75 39.61
C PHE A 846 20.91 -1.71 40.32
N ILE A 847 20.03 -2.39 39.58
CA ILE A 847 19.11 -3.40 40.15
C ILE A 847 19.86 -4.64 40.64
N ARG A 848 21.04 -4.96 40.09
CA ARG A 848 21.90 -6.05 40.57
C ARG A 848 22.27 -5.92 42.05
N GLN A 849 22.36 -4.69 42.57
CA GLN A 849 22.55 -4.45 44.00
C GLN A 849 21.48 -5.14 44.87
N ALA A 850 20.28 -5.41 44.34
CA ALA A 850 19.24 -6.18 45.03
C ALA A 850 19.71 -7.62 45.31
N SER A 851 20.41 -8.24 44.37
CA SER A 851 21.00 -9.58 44.55
C SER A 851 22.15 -9.55 45.55
N GLU A 852 23.01 -8.54 45.49
CA GLU A 852 24.13 -8.32 46.42
C GLU A 852 23.65 -8.10 47.86
N ASN A 853 22.58 -7.32 48.01
CA ASN A 853 21.96 -7.00 49.30
C ASN A 853 20.98 -8.09 49.78
N ASN A 854 20.79 -9.17 49.03
CA ASN A 854 19.85 -10.26 49.33
C ASN A 854 18.38 -9.82 49.52
N VAL A 855 17.89 -8.94 48.65
CA VAL A 855 16.50 -8.49 48.65
C VAL A 855 15.56 -9.62 48.20
N ASP A 856 14.52 -9.85 49.00
CA ASP A 856 13.46 -10.84 48.76
C ASP A 856 12.27 -10.23 47.99
N VAL A 857 11.87 -9.01 48.37
CA VAL A 857 10.77 -8.26 47.75
C VAL A 857 11.25 -6.90 47.27
N MET A 858 11.01 -6.58 46.00
CA MET A 858 11.33 -5.29 45.41
C MET A 858 10.08 -4.47 45.14
N LEU A 859 10.04 -3.26 45.70
CA LEU A 859 9.00 -2.26 45.43
C LEU A 859 9.35 -1.49 44.15
N GLN A 860 8.37 -1.35 43.27
CA GLN A 860 8.54 -0.70 41.99
C GLN A 860 7.38 0.27 41.72
N PRO A 861 7.39 1.47 42.32
CA PRO A 861 6.53 2.55 41.87
C PRO A 861 6.94 3.03 40.49
N SER A 862 5.98 3.34 39.62
CA SER A 862 6.27 3.90 38.29
C SER A 862 5.19 4.80 37.74
N TRP A 863 5.64 5.73 36.91
CA TRP A 863 4.83 6.53 36.02
C TRP A 863 5.26 6.25 34.59
N THR A 864 4.31 5.84 33.74
CA THR A 864 4.57 5.57 32.31
C THR A 864 3.43 6.12 31.45
N TRP A 865 3.60 6.18 30.12
CA TRP A 865 2.61 6.72 29.19
C TRP A 865 2.47 5.88 27.91
N GLY A 866 1.29 5.93 27.29
CA GLY A 866 1.02 5.34 25.97
C GLY A 866 1.41 3.85 25.87
N PRO A 867 1.93 3.39 24.71
CA PRO A 867 2.31 1.99 24.50
C PRO A 867 3.53 1.55 25.31
N ILE A 868 4.32 2.47 25.88
CA ILE A 868 5.53 2.17 26.64
C ILE A 868 5.22 1.40 27.93
N GLY A 869 4.04 1.63 28.55
CA GLY A 869 3.68 1.00 29.82
C GLY A 869 3.73 -0.54 29.80
N ALA A 870 3.29 -1.17 28.69
CA ALA A 870 3.31 -2.63 28.53
C ALA A 870 4.72 -3.19 28.23
N TYR A 871 5.57 -2.43 27.55
CA TYR A 871 6.96 -2.83 27.32
C TYR A 871 7.80 -2.68 28.59
N HIS A 872 7.56 -1.61 29.34
CA HIS A 872 8.25 -1.33 30.60
C HIS A 872 7.89 -2.35 31.69
N SER A 873 6.61 -2.76 31.80
CA SER A 873 6.21 -3.83 32.75
C SER A 873 6.91 -5.16 32.45
N LYS A 874 7.01 -5.54 31.15
CA LYS A 874 7.72 -6.74 30.69
C LYS A 874 9.22 -6.67 30.97
N SER A 875 9.87 -5.56 30.64
CA SER A 875 11.29 -5.35 30.94
C SER A 875 11.58 -5.50 32.44
N ASN A 876 10.74 -4.91 33.30
CA ASN A 876 10.93 -4.97 34.76
C ASN A 876 10.70 -6.37 35.31
N SER A 877 9.83 -7.16 34.68
CA SER A 877 9.67 -8.58 35.02
C SER A 877 10.93 -9.41 34.76
N LEU A 878 11.70 -9.07 33.72
CA LEU A 878 12.99 -9.72 33.46
C LEU A 878 14.01 -9.41 34.57
N ARG A 879 14.00 -8.18 35.11
CA ARG A 879 14.87 -7.81 36.24
C ARG A 879 14.61 -8.62 37.50
N ALA A 880 13.34 -8.96 37.75
CA ALA A 880 12.93 -9.84 38.83
C ALA A 880 13.48 -11.26 38.63
N VAL A 881 13.47 -11.77 37.40
CA VAL A 881 14.04 -13.09 37.05
C VAL A 881 15.58 -13.08 37.14
N GLU A 882 16.24 -12.07 36.58
CA GLU A 882 17.71 -11.91 36.56
C GLU A 882 18.31 -11.87 37.97
N ASN A 883 17.61 -11.25 38.92
CA ASN A 883 18.10 -11.05 40.29
C ASN A 883 17.40 -11.94 41.32
N GLY A 884 16.37 -12.66 40.90
CA GLY A 884 15.68 -13.67 41.68
C GLY A 884 14.80 -13.15 42.81
N PHE A 885 14.30 -11.91 42.76
CA PHE A 885 13.38 -11.35 43.76
C PHE A 885 11.91 -11.38 43.30
N THR A 886 10.97 -11.27 44.24
CA THR A 886 9.55 -11.01 43.91
C THR A 886 9.34 -9.49 43.80
N MET A 887 8.67 -9.02 42.76
CA MET A 887 8.44 -7.59 42.53
C MET A 887 6.97 -7.22 42.75
N LEU A 888 6.73 -6.17 43.52
CA LEU A 888 5.43 -5.48 43.61
C LEU A 888 5.52 -4.19 42.80
N ARG A 889 4.88 -4.20 41.62
CA ARG A 889 4.85 -3.06 40.70
C ARG A 889 3.55 -2.27 40.86
N CYS A 890 3.70 -0.96 41.08
CA CYS A 890 2.62 0.03 41.20
C CYS A 890 2.82 1.13 40.14
N GLY A 891 2.21 0.95 38.96
CA GLY A 891 2.33 1.82 37.79
C GLY A 891 1.10 2.68 37.51
N SER A 892 1.27 3.95 37.13
CA SER A 892 0.18 4.87 36.76
C SER A 892 -0.63 4.40 35.53
N ILE A 893 0.06 4.00 34.47
CA ILE A 893 -0.48 3.55 33.18
C ILE A 893 0.24 2.24 32.79
N GLY A 894 -0.46 1.29 32.18
CA GLY A 894 0.09 -0.02 31.80
C GLY A 894 -0.38 -1.14 32.73
N GLU A 895 0.55 -1.94 33.25
CA GLU A 895 0.24 -3.07 34.15
C GLU A 895 0.85 -2.86 35.54
N SER A 896 0.03 -3.06 36.58
CA SER A 896 0.44 -3.21 37.98
C SER A 896 0.22 -4.64 38.45
N GLY A 897 1.02 -5.09 39.42
CA GLY A 897 0.87 -6.43 39.94
C GLY A 897 2.11 -7.03 40.58
N ILE A 898 2.02 -8.33 40.84
CA ILE A 898 3.07 -9.17 41.42
C ILE A 898 3.77 -9.94 40.31
N TYR A 899 5.10 -9.82 40.26
CA TYR A 899 5.94 -10.57 39.34
C TYR A 899 6.91 -11.43 40.15
N GLU A 900 6.84 -12.74 39.95
CA GLU A 900 7.72 -13.71 40.61
C GLU A 900 9.05 -13.86 39.85
N PRO A 901 10.12 -14.33 40.53
CA PRO A 901 11.43 -14.57 39.90
C PRO A 901 11.45 -15.78 38.93
N THR A 902 10.29 -16.32 38.58
CA THR A 902 10.11 -17.41 37.63
C THR A 902 9.06 -17.02 36.59
N MET A 903 9.35 -17.22 35.30
CA MET A 903 8.35 -17.01 34.26
C MET A 903 7.20 -17.99 34.45
N ASN A 904 5.96 -17.50 34.35
CA ASN A 904 4.73 -18.23 34.66
C ASN A 904 4.65 -18.76 36.11
N GLY A 905 5.13 -17.97 37.08
CA GLY A 905 4.91 -18.23 38.51
C GLY A 905 3.43 -18.39 38.87
N ILE A 906 3.16 -19.20 39.91
CA ILE A 906 1.81 -19.60 40.33
C ILE A 906 0.99 -18.40 40.86
N PHE A 907 1.64 -17.35 41.36
CA PHE A 907 1.01 -16.19 42.03
C PHE A 907 1.11 -14.88 41.23
N ASN A 908 1.40 -14.97 39.94
CA ASN A 908 1.56 -13.83 39.03
C ASN A 908 0.20 -13.12 38.81
N GLN A 909 -0.08 -12.12 39.63
CA GLN A 909 -1.32 -11.32 39.59
C GLN A 909 -1.04 -10.01 38.85
N ARG A 910 -1.81 -9.70 37.81
CA ARG A 910 -1.62 -8.49 36.98
C ARG A 910 -2.95 -7.85 36.64
N VAL A 911 -3.00 -6.53 36.68
CA VAL A 911 -4.16 -5.73 36.27
C VAL A 911 -3.72 -4.58 35.39
N ALA A 912 -4.52 -4.27 34.38
CA ALA A 912 -4.38 -3.02 33.65
C ALA A 912 -4.76 -1.86 34.57
N THR A 913 -3.93 -0.81 34.58
CA THR A 913 -4.08 0.29 35.55
C THR A 913 -4.92 1.42 34.98
N ILE A 914 -5.81 1.95 35.81
CA ILE A 914 -6.57 3.17 35.54
C ILE A 914 -6.09 4.25 36.52
N THR A 915 -5.86 5.46 36.03
CA THR A 915 -5.44 6.59 36.87
C THR A 915 -6.45 6.85 37.99
N ASP A 916 -5.98 7.22 39.18
CA ASP A 916 -6.83 7.52 40.35
C ASP A 916 -7.67 6.29 40.81
N SER A 917 -6.99 5.14 40.97
CA SER A 917 -7.58 3.89 41.43
C SER A 917 -6.75 3.20 42.52
N GLU A 918 -7.33 2.20 43.17
CA GLU A 918 -6.64 1.35 44.15
C GLU A 918 -6.81 -0.13 43.77
N TYR A 919 -5.74 -0.91 43.89
CA TYR A 919 -5.74 -2.36 43.62
C TYR A 919 -5.16 -3.14 44.80
N LEU A 920 -5.79 -4.26 45.12
CA LEU A 920 -5.33 -5.21 46.15
C LEU A 920 -4.76 -6.45 45.47
N PHE A 921 -3.59 -6.90 45.93
CA PHE A 921 -2.90 -8.11 45.46
C PHE A 921 -2.53 -9.01 46.63
N HIS A 922 -2.29 -10.29 46.37
CA HIS A 922 -1.80 -11.25 47.36
C HIS A 922 -0.34 -11.61 47.09
N LEU A 923 0.59 -11.00 47.81
CA LEU A 923 2.03 -11.20 47.64
C LEU A 923 2.47 -12.55 48.24
N PRO A 924 3.11 -13.45 47.48
CA PRO A 924 3.66 -14.69 48.02
C PRO A 924 4.91 -14.38 48.87
N ILE A 925 4.90 -14.83 50.13
CA ILE A 925 6.04 -14.66 51.03
C ILE A 925 7.06 -15.76 50.74
N GLN A 926 8.12 -15.39 50.02
CA GLN A 926 9.18 -16.30 49.60
C GLN A 926 10.55 -15.62 49.60
N LYS A 927 11.58 -16.40 49.90
CA LYS A 927 12.98 -15.93 49.80
C LYS A 927 13.41 -15.80 48.35
N ARG A 928 14.34 -14.89 48.09
CA ARG A 928 14.94 -14.70 46.77
C ARG A 928 15.57 -16.00 46.25
N ARG A 929 15.54 -16.19 44.94
CA ARG A 929 16.29 -17.24 44.24
C ARG A 929 17.67 -16.72 43.88
N LYS A 930 18.69 -17.55 44.06
CA LYS A 930 20.07 -17.20 43.67
C LYS A 930 20.24 -17.43 42.16
N THR A 931 20.72 -16.41 41.46
CA THR A 931 20.91 -16.42 40.00
C THR A 931 22.38 -16.22 39.65
N LEU A 932 22.86 -16.83 38.56
CA LEU A 932 24.27 -16.70 38.15
C LEU A 932 24.57 -15.26 37.69
N TYR A 933 23.64 -14.65 36.96
CA TYR A 933 23.71 -13.23 36.60
C TYR A 933 23.82 -12.31 37.83
N GLY A 934 23.09 -12.59 38.91
CA GLY A 934 23.22 -11.84 40.15
C GLY A 934 24.66 -11.80 40.71
N TYR A 935 25.43 -12.87 40.51
CA TYR A 935 26.84 -12.96 40.94
C TYR A 935 27.85 -12.44 39.93
N THR A 936 27.59 -12.61 38.63
CA THR A 936 28.57 -12.33 37.56
C THR A 936 28.28 -11.02 36.83
N GLY A 937 27.02 -10.58 36.76
CA GLY A 937 26.57 -9.41 36.02
C GLY A 937 26.99 -9.43 34.56
N ASP A 938 27.38 -8.26 34.05
CA ASP A 938 27.67 -8.06 32.63
C ASP A 938 29.05 -8.58 32.18
N ILE A 939 29.80 -9.27 33.04
CA ILE A 939 31.15 -9.80 32.74
C ILE A 939 31.15 -10.64 31.46
N PHE A 940 30.10 -11.42 31.22
CA PHE A 940 29.96 -12.22 30.01
C PHE A 940 29.87 -11.34 28.75
N GLY A 941 29.04 -10.29 28.77
CA GLY A 941 28.91 -9.35 27.67
C GLY A 941 30.23 -8.62 27.35
N PHE A 942 30.97 -8.21 28.39
CA PHE A 942 32.29 -7.59 28.21
C PHE A 942 33.35 -8.57 27.68
N ALA A 943 33.31 -9.84 28.10
CA ALA A 943 34.20 -10.87 27.57
C ALA A 943 33.95 -11.10 26.07
N CYS A 944 32.69 -11.15 25.64
CA CYS A 944 32.31 -11.24 24.23
C CYS A 944 32.82 -10.04 23.42
N LEU A 945 32.66 -8.81 23.94
CA LEU A 945 33.16 -7.60 23.29
C LEU A 945 34.69 -7.62 23.15
N GLY A 946 35.40 -8.04 24.20
CA GLY A 946 36.85 -8.19 24.18
C GLY A 946 37.32 -9.21 23.14
N ILE A 947 36.69 -10.38 23.05
CA ILE A 947 36.99 -11.41 22.05
C ILE A 947 36.69 -10.89 20.63
N GLY A 948 35.57 -10.18 20.44
CA GLY A 948 35.20 -9.58 19.16
C GLY A 948 36.22 -8.53 18.68
N LEU A 949 36.67 -7.65 19.57
CA LEU A 949 37.70 -6.65 19.25
C LEU A 949 39.05 -7.31 18.93
N LEU A 950 39.42 -8.38 19.64
CA LEU A 950 40.63 -9.15 19.34
C LEU A 950 40.55 -9.82 17.97
N LEU A 951 39.40 -10.38 17.60
CA LEU A 951 39.18 -10.98 16.28
C LEU A 951 39.18 -9.93 15.16
N ALA A 952 38.57 -8.77 15.38
CA ALA A 952 38.60 -7.65 14.44
C ALA A 952 40.03 -7.15 14.24
N PHE A 953 40.80 -6.99 15.33
CA PHE A 953 42.20 -6.61 15.26
C PHE A 953 43.04 -7.65 14.52
N TYR A 954 42.81 -8.94 14.77
CA TYR A 954 43.46 -10.04 14.06
C TYR A 954 43.15 -10.03 12.55
N LEU A 955 41.89 -9.81 12.16
CA LEU A 955 41.45 -9.69 10.77
C LEU A 955 42.05 -8.48 10.06
N ILE A 956 42.06 -7.31 10.71
CA ILE A 956 42.67 -6.09 10.18
C ILE A 956 44.17 -6.28 10.00
N TYR A 957 44.85 -6.83 11.01
CA TYR A 957 46.29 -7.13 10.94
C TYR A 957 46.60 -8.08 9.76
N HIS A 958 45.78 -9.12 9.56
CA HIS A 958 46.01 -10.08 8.49
C HIS A 958 45.69 -9.56 7.09
N THR A 959 44.73 -8.65 6.95
CA THR A 959 44.36 -8.05 5.66
C THR A 959 45.30 -6.92 5.24
N THR A 960 45.84 -6.15 6.19
CA THR A 960 46.76 -5.05 5.88
C THR A 960 48.24 -5.44 5.80
N MET A 961 48.71 -6.44 6.55
CA MET A 961 50.14 -6.80 6.58
C MET A 961 50.54 -7.90 5.59
N LYS A 962 49.60 -8.72 5.07
CA LYS A 962 49.92 -9.87 4.20
C LYS A 962 49.81 -9.60 2.70
N TYR A 963 49.18 -8.49 2.28
CA TYR A 963 49.08 -8.08 0.88
C TYR A 963 49.43 -6.59 0.74
N PRO A 964 50.71 -6.23 0.57
CA PRO A 964 51.05 -4.86 0.21
C PRO A 964 50.65 -4.66 -1.26
N TYR A 965 49.77 -3.68 -1.50
CA TYR A 965 49.39 -3.21 -2.84
C TYR A 965 50.64 -2.99 -3.71
N GLY A 966 50.77 -3.82 -4.75
CA GLY A 966 51.76 -3.67 -5.81
C GLY A 966 51.26 -4.40 -7.05
N GLY A 967 50.65 -3.66 -7.98
CA GLY A 967 50.18 -4.20 -9.24
C GLY A 967 49.23 -3.25 -9.95
N GLN A 968 49.80 -2.35 -10.74
CA GLN A 968 49.09 -1.53 -11.73
C GLN A 968 48.24 -2.42 -12.63
N ILE A 969 47.01 -1.98 -12.93
CA ILE A 969 46.38 -2.32 -14.21
C ILE A 969 45.86 -1.00 -14.80
N GLN A 970 46.55 -0.60 -15.87
CA GLN A 970 46.13 0.38 -16.86
C GLN A 970 45.10 -0.25 -17.80
N VAL A 971 44.11 0.58 -18.17
CA VAL A 971 43.05 0.44 -19.20
C VAL A 971 41.98 -0.60 -18.92
#